data_AF-A0A3M2DMC8-F1
#
_entry.id   AF-A0A3M2DMC8-F1
#
_cell.length_a   1.000
_cell.length_b   1.000
_cell.length_c   1.000
_cell.angle_alpha   90.00
_cell.angle_beta   90.00
_cell.angle_gamma   90.00
#
_symmetry.space_group_name_H-M   'P 1'
#
loop_
_entity.id
_entity.type
_entity.pdbx_description
1 polymer ?
#
loop_
_entity_poly.entity_id
_entity_poly.type
_entity_poly.pdbx_seq_one_letter_code
_entity_poly.pdbx_strand_id
1 'polypeptide(L)'
;MRDRAAVAGRRSHHPARPRAALPHGARRREAAAMTRWLPHATAAVTLAAIGAALYAVAARSAERRTRLDVKIANAERILYYDVRADRGPRFALTGDTRDIQIVSHAVLPGSIAFDPQRRVLYGLRLRITDGEHPVWERVFYTESRQSKANRTGGLWADENAFSLDESIELTDDRRMRVTLPATVTAGHTLELTAVGDVDLVLARVYEIVPRSSIDIDRKLARLSADQVQRWFASATFVPWALWPRADQRAALRLHARRLAAVGDRGTDYTAHVIYYTGFRLPVEDVPRARPPEVDRHRALAFNVVGPGAVRMTIAPVARDADAPIATVWLRDVTDGTPAPAPIGAVAPGAPPLVHTVSIGPGIHSLHLFTDSPAPLSVIATAESGRPIAEPVRIAGVATPAIVPDVRRFPVYLAHAEAVTAPIVPGTGTLDQLIRVDVRAVGPPGGDAPDRVGVRLAFFDANGAPTGTFDRVVRTEHAPFERLGGMAAEPRPVSEPVALRIIAPPRSARVDVTAGGPAAVRLYAYADDDDELDAPYRDWPVDGARWRYAPRVRRRWLPIVPANAEALAAAGLRATISSQVRLEPRTTGRRGREPATEATVSVRPLGTPPQARIVEPVEAGDRETVAARWPPGTVAYVEPGAARAYDTARGGPQRVSVYYWVDRADVGASITIAVDGVDRVRRRTTATHGRITLPRLAPGHHTIAVAAPASARIAVDRPPVDASGVALARIRRVYALDRAPLRVRVRKPSAAPVAVRAVIYAPERTASPVPALDIAVDGGGPRRVSGRLLPRVTPSRRRVALPPARATQPAAVLETLEGIGFARVVSAPIGSDIIAGAHTVTVANSSGRRLWVRFYTTAEPADDSERMIQWKRSDP
;
A
#
# COMPACT_ATOMS: atom_id res chain seq x y z
N MET A 1 29.67 53.73 35.32
CA MET A 1 31.00 53.39 34.76
C MET A 1 31.03 53.95 33.35
N ARG A 2 31.52 55.18 33.19
CA ARG A 2 32.91 55.49 32.81
C ARG A 2 33.20 54.95 31.40
N ASP A 3 33.17 55.85 30.41
CA ASP A 3 34.34 56.63 29.94
C ASP A 3 35.16 55.78 28.96
N ARG A 4 35.62 56.21 27.79
CA ARG A 4 36.15 57.54 27.41
C ARG A 4 36.52 57.48 25.90
N ALA A 5 36.31 58.58 25.16
CA ALA A 5 37.38 59.43 24.60
C ALA A 5 37.81 59.05 23.15
N ALA A 6 38.16 59.96 22.22
CA ALA A 6 38.32 61.42 22.26
C ALA A 6 38.77 61.97 20.88
N VAL A 7 38.38 63.23 20.58
CA VAL A 7 39.24 64.37 20.10
C VAL A 7 39.76 64.32 18.65
N ALA A 8 39.83 65.36 17.80
CA ALA A 8 39.90 66.84 17.88
C ALA A 8 39.16 67.46 16.66
N GLY A 9 38.77 68.73 16.53
CA GLY A 9 39.18 69.97 17.18
C GLY A 9 40.13 70.80 16.30
N ARG A 10 39.61 71.77 15.52
CA ARG A 10 40.36 73.02 15.18
C ARG A 10 39.44 74.18 14.79
N ARG A 11 39.67 75.30 15.48
CA ARG A 11 39.12 76.65 15.31
C ARG A 11 39.90 77.41 14.22
N SER A 12 39.28 78.41 13.57
CA SER A 12 39.72 79.83 13.65
C SER A 12 38.93 80.80 12.73
N HIS A 13 38.46 81.88 13.35
CA HIS A 13 38.37 83.28 12.89
C HIS A 13 37.34 83.81 11.85
N HIS A 14 36.47 84.71 12.37
CA HIS A 14 35.85 85.89 11.73
C HIS A 14 36.92 86.85 11.12
N PRO A 15 36.61 87.75 10.13
CA PRO A 15 35.57 88.79 10.28
C PRO A 15 34.80 89.30 9.02
N ALA A 16 33.66 89.96 9.30
CA ALA A 16 33.00 91.14 8.70
C ALA A 16 32.97 91.46 7.17
N ARG A 17 31.72 91.59 6.65
CA ARG A 17 31.11 92.59 5.70
C ARG A 17 31.81 92.90 4.34
N PRO A 18 31.12 93.36 3.26
CA PRO A 18 29.82 94.05 3.22
C PRO A 18 28.82 93.56 2.15
N ARG A 19 27.60 94.10 2.28
CA ARG A 19 26.55 94.17 1.24
C ARG A 19 27.14 94.62 -0.10
N ALA A 20 26.97 93.80 -1.13
CA ALA A 20 26.99 94.26 -2.52
C ALA A 20 25.65 93.88 -3.15
N ALA A 21 24.87 94.91 -3.48
CA ALA A 21 23.67 94.81 -4.29
C ALA A 21 24.04 94.30 -5.68
N LEU A 22 23.33 93.30 -6.17
CA LEU A 22 23.38 92.87 -7.57
C LEU A 22 21.95 92.60 -8.07
N PRO A 23 21.71 92.81 -9.37
CA PRO A 23 20.52 93.51 -9.84
C PRO A 23 19.34 92.57 -10.10
N HIS A 24 18.15 93.06 -9.76
CA HIS A 24 16.90 92.61 -10.34
C HIS A 24 16.92 92.75 -11.85
N GLY A 25 17.23 91.66 -12.57
CA GLY A 25 17.28 91.76 -14.04
C GLY A 25 17.51 90.49 -14.84
N ALA A 26 17.24 89.28 -14.32
CA ALA A 26 17.42 88.08 -15.15
C ALA A 26 16.55 86.85 -14.82
N ARG A 27 15.52 86.94 -13.98
CA ARG A 27 14.66 85.77 -13.62
C ARG A 27 13.24 85.77 -14.18
N ARG A 28 12.85 86.78 -14.97
CA ARG A 28 11.50 86.83 -15.58
C ARG A 28 11.42 86.31 -17.02
N ARG A 29 12.53 85.93 -17.65
CA ARG A 29 12.51 85.27 -18.98
C ARG A 29 12.56 83.73 -18.93
N GLU A 30 13.01 83.12 -17.83
CA GLU A 30 12.93 81.65 -17.66
C GLU A 30 11.54 81.18 -17.20
N ALA A 31 10.82 81.99 -16.41
CA ALA A 31 9.51 81.60 -15.87
C ALA A 31 8.38 81.55 -16.92
N ALA A 32 8.48 82.29 -18.03
CA ALA A 32 7.49 82.26 -19.12
C ALA A 32 7.78 81.17 -20.18
N ALA A 33 9.02 80.67 -20.23
CA ALA A 33 9.38 79.52 -21.05
C ALA A 33 8.94 78.20 -20.36
N MET A 34 9.07 78.11 -19.03
CA MET A 34 8.63 76.93 -18.26
C MET A 34 7.12 76.66 -18.33
N THR A 35 6.27 77.68 -18.38
CA THR A 35 4.80 77.49 -18.42
C THR A 35 4.27 77.00 -19.77
N ARG A 36 5.00 77.22 -20.87
CA ARG A 36 4.65 76.65 -22.20
C ARG A 36 5.12 75.21 -22.39
N TRP A 37 6.15 74.78 -21.66
CA TRP A 37 6.69 73.42 -21.76
C TRP A 37 6.04 72.43 -20.78
N LEU A 38 5.39 72.90 -19.72
CA LEU A 38 4.70 72.05 -18.76
C LEU A 38 3.67 71.09 -19.41
N PRO A 39 2.75 71.53 -20.30
CA PRO A 39 1.78 70.63 -20.93
C PRO A 39 2.45 69.55 -21.80
N HIS A 40 3.52 69.93 -22.51
CA HIS A 40 4.30 69.02 -23.34
C HIS A 40 5.13 68.03 -22.51
N ALA A 41 5.67 68.47 -21.37
CA ALA A 41 6.36 67.60 -20.43
C ALA A 41 5.39 66.60 -19.77
N THR A 42 4.21 67.04 -19.35
CA THR A 42 3.17 66.15 -18.79
C THR A 42 2.67 65.15 -19.82
N ALA A 43 2.44 65.58 -21.07
CA ALA A 43 2.07 64.69 -22.17
C ALA A 43 3.18 63.69 -22.50
N ALA A 44 4.44 64.12 -22.53
CA ALA A 44 5.59 63.24 -22.76
C ALA A 44 5.77 62.22 -21.63
N VAL A 45 5.61 62.62 -20.37
CA VAL A 45 5.64 61.70 -19.21
C VAL A 45 4.47 60.72 -19.27
N THR A 46 3.28 61.17 -19.65
CA THR A 46 2.09 60.31 -19.79
C THR A 46 2.27 59.29 -20.92
N LEU A 47 2.77 59.72 -22.08
CA LEU A 47 3.09 58.84 -23.21
C LEU A 47 4.21 57.86 -22.87
N ALA A 48 5.24 58.31 -22.14
CA ALA A 48 6.30 57.43 -21.65
C ALA A 48 5.77 56.41 -20.64
N ALA A 49 4.87 56.79 -19.75
CA ALA A 49 4.22 55.89 -18.80
C ALA A 49 3.31 54.87 -19.51
N ILE A 50 2.52 55.32 -20.51
CA ILE A 50 1.70 54.44 -21.36
C ILE A 50 2.60 53.48 -22.16
N GLY A 51 3.67 53.99 -22.76
CA GLY A 51 4.65 53.18 -23.50
C GLY A 51 5.35 52.15 -22.62
N ALA A 52 5.76 52.53 -21.41
CA ALA A 52 6.34 51.63 -20.43
C ALA A 52 5.32 50.57 -19.96
N ALA A 53 4.04 50.96 -19.75
CA ALA A 53 2.98 50.03 -19.41
C ALA A 53 2.70 49.03 -20.54
N LEU A 54 2.60 49.50 -21.79
CA LEU A 54 2.42 48.66 -22.97
C LEU A 54 3.60 47.72 -23.19
N TYR A 55 4.83 48.21 -23.03
CA TYR A 55 6.05 47.39 -23.10
C TYR A 55 6.06 46.32 -21.99
N ALA A 56 5.71 46.68 -20.76
CA ALA A 56 5.62 45.74 -19.64
C ALA A 56 4.54 44.66 -19.89
N VAL A 57 3.40 45.03 -20.49
CA VAL A 57 2.35 44.07 -20.90
C VAL A 57 2.86 43.16 -22.01
N ALA A 58 3.51 43.71 -23.04
CA ALA A 58 4.06 42.94 -24.15
C ALA A 58 5.15 41.96 -23.70
N ALA A 59 6.10 42.41 -22.88
CA ALA A 59 7.18 41.59 -22.33
C ALA A 59 6.62 40.43 -21.46
N ARG A 60 5.64 40.72 -20.59
CA ARG A 60 4.95 39.69 -19.79
C ARG A 60 4.20 38.69 -20.67
N SER A 61 3.58 39.15 -21.76
CA SER A 61 2.87 38.27 -22.69
C SER A 61 3.81 37.34 -23.47
N ALA A 62 4.98 37.84 -23.86
CA ALA A 62 6.01 37.05 -24.56
C ALA A 62 6.61 35.98 -23.63
N GLU A 63 6.96 36.35 -22.39
CA GLU A 63 7.47 35.41 -21.38
C GLU A 63 6.44 34.31 -21.04
N ARG A 64 5.14 34.68 -20.95
CA ARG A 64 4.04 33.73 -20.74
C ARG A 64 3.91 32.74 -21.91
N ARG A 65 4.04 33.20 -23.16
CA ARG A 65 4.00 32.35 -24.37
C ARG A 65 5.15 31.34 -24.37
N THR A 66 6.39 31.79 -24.20
CA THR A 66 7.57 30.89 -24.22
C THR A 66 7.46 29.80 -23.15
N ARG A 67 6.96 30.13 -21.94
CA ARG A 67 6.77 29.12 -20.88
C ARG A 67 5.64 28.15 -21.18
N LEU A 68 4.51 28.64 -21.72
CA LEU A 68 3.41 27.78 -22.14
C LEU A 68 3.87 26.84 -23.25
N ASP A 69 4.67 27.31 -24.20
CA ASP A 69 5.21 26.51 -25.30
C ASP A 69 6.12 25.40 -24.78
N VAL A 70 7.02 25.70 -23.83
CA VAL A 70 7.86 24.68 -23.16
C VAL A 70 6.99 23.66 -22.42
N LYS A 71 5.96 24.13 -21.70
CA LYS A 71 5.03 23.25 -20.98
C LYS A 71 4.26 22.33 -21.93
N ILE A 72 3.76 22.86 -23.04
CA ILE A 72 3.06 22.12 -24.09
C ILE A 72 4.01 21.10 -24.75
N ALA A 73 5.24 21.49 -25.06
CA ALA A 73 6.23 20.62 -25.70
C ALA A 73 6.59 19.40 -24.83
N ASN A 74 6.56 19.56 -23.51
CA ASN A 74 6.86 18.50 -22.55
C ASN A 74 5.64 17.64 -22.16
N ALA A 75 4.43 18.00 -22.61
CA ALA A 75 3.20 17.31 -22.25
C ALA A 75 2.73 16.31 -23.33
N GLU A 76 2.19 15.17 -22.90
CA GLU A 76 1.52 14.22 -23.79
C GLU A 76 0.11 14.76 -24.14
N ARG A 77 -0.22 14.82 -25.44
CA ARG A 77 -1.53 15.26 -25.91
C ARG A 77 -2.49 14.07 -25.97
N ILE A 78 -3.52 14.10 -25.15
CA ILE A 78 -4.42 12.98 -24.95
C ILE A 78 -5.86 13.43 -25.11
N LEU A 79 -6.64 12.70 -25.90
CA LEU A 79 -8.06 12.96 -26.07
C LEU A 79 -8.87 12.29 -24.95
N TYR A 80 -9.73 13.05 -24.28
CA TYR A 80 -10.69 12.60 -23.28
C TYR A 80 -12.12 12.90 -23.72
N TYR A 81 -13.09 12.13 -23.23
CA TYR A 81 -14.51 12.28 -23.53
C TYR A 81 -15.25 12.90 -22.35
N ASP A 82 -16.26 13.72 -22.63
CA ASP A 82 -17.15 14.32 -21.62
C ASP A 82 -18.09 13.28 -21.06
N VAL A 83 -18.06 13.11 -19.75
CA VAL A 83 -18.96 12.26 -18.99
C VAL A 83 -19.73 13.12 -18.00
N ARG A 84 -21.04 13.21 -18.17
CA ARG A 84 -21.97 13.99 -17.31
C ARG A 84 -22.99 13.06 -16.66
N ALA A 85 -23.77 13.60 -15.72
CA ALA A 85 -24.77 12.81 -14.99
C ALA A 85 -25.91 12.29 -15.88
N ASP A 86 -26.29 13.09 -16.89
CA ASP A 86 -27.40 12.86 -17.81
C ASP A 86 -26.97 12.23 -19.15
N ARG A 87 -25.69 12.34 -19.51
CA ARG A 87 -25.17 11.86 -20.80
C ARG A 87 -23.68 11.52 -20.74
N GLY A 88 -23.24 10.62 -21.60
CA GLY A 88 -21.81 10.39 -21.79
C GLY A 88 -21.48 9.44 -22.94
N PRO A 89 -20.18 9.13 -23.14
CA PRO A 89 -19.70 8.40 -24.30
C PRO A 89 -20.10 6.93 -24.23
N ARG A 90 -20.36 6.37 -25.40
CA ARG A 90 -20.63 4.95 -25.62
C ARG A 90 -19.43 4.29 -26.29
N PHE A 91 -19.08 3.06 -25.95
CA PHE A 91 -17.93 2.33 -26.48
C PHE A 91 -18.35 0.94 -26.91
N ALA A 92 -18.06 0.56 -28.15
CA ALA A 92 -18.29 -0.80 -28.62
C ALA A 92 -17.30 -1.77 -27.97
N LEU A 93 -17.82 -2.88 -27.44
CA LEU A 93 -17.00 -3.95 -26.84
C LEU A 93 -16.76 -5.06 -27.87
N THR A 94 -15.54 -5.58 -27.91
CA THR A 94 -15.12 -6.57 -28.93
C THR A 94 -15.36 -8.02 -28.50
N GLY A 95 -15.91 -8.27 -27.32
CA GLY A 95 -16.24 -9.62 -26.80
C GLY A 95 -15.07 -10.38 -26.17
N ASP A 96 -13.85 -10.20 -26.67
CA ASP A 96 -12.63 -10.68 -26.00
C ASP A 96 -12.24 -9.81 -24.78
N THR A 97 -12.94 -8.70 -24.60
CA THR A 97 -12.75 -7.72 -23.55
C THR A 97 -13.17 -8.31 -22.20
N ARG A 98 -12.20 -8.76 -21.40
CA ARG A 98 -12.45 -9.20 -20.02
C ARG A 98 -12.10 -8.16 -18.98
N ASP A 99 -11.14 -7.32 -19.27
CA ASP A 99 -10.70 -6.25 -18.38
C ASP A 99 -10.65 -4.94 -19.15
N ILE A 100 -11.26 -3.91 -18.58
CA ILE A 100 -11.11 -2.53 -19.04
C ILE A 100 -10.39 -1.69 -17.99
N GLN A 101 -9.70 -0.67 -18.44
CA GLN A 101 -9.09 0.37 -17.63
C GLN A 101 -9.67 1.72 -18.03
N ILE A 102 -10.22 2.43 -17.05
CA ILE A 102 -10.75 3.78 -17.20
C ILE A 102 -9.75 4.75 -16.58
N VAL A 103 -9.42 5.81 -17.30
CA VAL A 103 -8.63 6.93 -16.79
C VAL A 103 -9.50 8.17 -16.80
N SER A 104 -9.65 8.83 -15.65
CA SER A 104 -10.58 9.94 -15.48
C SER A 104 -10.01 11.13 -14.71
N HIS A 105 -10.52 12.33 -15.00
CA HIS A 105 -10.31 13.57 -14.27
C HIS A 105 -11.68 14.17 -13.91
N ALA A 106 -11.87 14.61 -12.67
CA ALA A 106 -12.95 15.57 -12.41
C ALA A 106 -12.56 16.95 -12.96
N VAL A 107 -13.52 17.61 -13.60
CA VAL A 107 -13.42 19.02 -14.00
C VAL A 107 -13.92 19.87 -12.84
N LEU A 108 -13.12 20.85 -12.47
CA LEU A 108 -13.48 21.87 -11.49
C LEU A 108 -13.89 23.14 -12.24
N PRO A 109 -14.84 23.93 -11.72
CA PRO A 109 -15.13 25.25 -12.27
C PRO A 109 -13.85 26.11 -12.28
N GLY A 110 -13.54 26.74 -13.43
CA GLY A 110 -12.33 27.55 -13.59
C GLY A 110 -12.22 28.77 -12.66
N SER A 111 -13.33 29.18 -12.03
CA SER A 111 -13.37 30.25 -11.03
C SER A 111 -12.82 29.83 -9.67
N ILE A 112 -12.69 28.53 -9.39
CA ILE A 112 -12.29 28.11 -8.06
C ILE A 112 -10.77 28.22 -7.90
N ALA A 113 -10.34 29.00 -6.92
CA ALA A 113 -8.94 29.08 -6.53
C ALA A 113 -8.35 27.68 -6.23
N PHE A 114 -7.11 27.46 -6.68
CA PHE A 114 -6.34 26.27 -6.34
C PHE A 114 -6.22 26.15 -4.82
N ASP A 115 -6.59 24.99 -4.31
CA ASP A 115 -6.44 24.61 -2.91
C ASP A 115 -5.77 23.23 -2.87
N PRO A 116 -4.51 23.12 -2.38
CA PRO A 116 -3.81 21.85 -2.32
C PRO A 116 -4.47 20.81 -1.39
N GLN A 117 -5.27 21.27 -0.42
CA GLN A 117 -6.01 20.42 0.49
C GLN A 117 -7.35 19.96 -0.08
N ARG A 118 -7.83 20.57 -1.17
CA ARG A 118 -9.11 20.18 -1.78
C ARG A 118 -9.05 18.73 -2.25
N ARG A 119 -10.07 17.98 -1.87
CA ARG A 119 -10.33 16.62 -2.34
C ARG A 119 -11.69 16.62 -3.02
N VAL A 120 -11.72 16.04 -4.21
CA VAL A 120 -12.91 15.95 -5.04
C VAL A 120 -13.28 14.48 -5.16
N LEU A 121 -14.40 14.11 -4.56
CA LEU A 121 -14.98 12.79 -4.65
C LEU A 121 -15.96 12.80 -5.82
N TYR A 122 -15.74 11.92 -6.79
CA TYR A 122 -16.62 11.77 -7.94
C TYR A 122 -16.74 10.30 -8.32
N GLY A 123 -17.74 9.97 -9.11
CA GLY A 123 -17.99 8.61 -9.55
C GLY A 123 -18.29 8.50 -11.04
N LEU A 124 -18.22 7.26 -11.50
CA LEU A 124 -18.59 6.84 -12.84
C LEU A 124 -19.56 5.66 -12.72
N ARG A 125 -20.71 5.77 -13.36
CA ARG A 125 -21.61 4.66 -13.65
C ARG A 125 -21.24 4.10 -15.01
N LEU A 126 -21.02 2.80 -15.05
CA LEU A 126 -20.77 2.01 -16.24
C LEU A 126 -22.02 1.20 -16.49
N ARG A 127 -22.64 1.38 -17.65
CA ARG A 127 -23.79 0.61 -18.09
C ARG A 127 -23.42 -0.14 -19.35
N ILE A 128 -23.55 -1.45 -19.36
CA ILE A 128 -23.39 -2.26 -20.57
C ILE A 128 -24.78 -2.60 -21.08
N THR A 129 -25.02 -2.34 -22.36
CA THR A 129 -26.29 -2.60 -23.02
C THR A 129 -26.13 -3.55 -24.20
N ASP A 130 -27.19 -4.30 -24.46
CA ASP A 130 -27.46 -4.98 -25.72
C ASP A 130 -28.57 -4.19 -26.44
N GLY A 131 -28.18 -3.37 -27.42
CA GLY A 131 -29.03 -2.29 -27.91
C GLY A 131 -29.39 -1.31 -26.78
N GLU A 132 -30.68 -1.19 -26.48
CA GLU A 132 -31.22 -0.34 -25.40
C GLU A 132 -31.41 -1.09 -24.07
N HIS A 133 -31.22 -2.41 -24.05
CA HIS A 133 -31.46 -3.22 -22.87
C HIS A 133 -30.21 -3.30 -21.98
N PRO A 134 -30.27 -2.85 -20.71
CA PRO A 134 -29.13 -2.96 -19.80
C PRO A 134 -28.90 -4.42 -19.41
N VAL A 135 -27.71 -4.94 -19.72
CA VAL A 135 -27.28 -6.30 -19.34
C VAL A 135 -26.43 -6.30 -18.08
N TRP A 136 -25.80 -5.18 -17.76
CA TRP A 136 -24.97 -5.02 -16.57
C TRP A 136 -24.78 -3.53 -16.24
N GLU A 137 -24.77 -3.19 -14.97
CA GLU A 137 -24.46 -1.83 -14.50
C GLU A 137 -23.53 -1.89 -13.29
N ARG A 138 -22.65 -0.90 -13.16
CA ARG A 138 -21.82 -0.72 -11.96
C ARG A 138 -21.43 0.73 -11.74
N VAL A 139 -21.50 1.17 -10.49
CA VAL A 139 -21.06 2.51 -10.07
C VAL A 139 -19.76 2.40 -9.27
N PHE A 140 -18.80 3.28 -9.57
CA PHE A 140 -17.55 3.40 -8.84
C PHE A 140 -17.38 4.84 -8.39
N TYR A 141 -16.83 5.05 -7.20
CA TYR A 141 -16.36 6.38 -6.79
C TYR A 141 -14.86 6.38 -6.57
N THR A 142 -14.25 7.50 -6.87
CA THR A 142 -12.83 7.77 -6.67
C THR A 142 -12.64 9.17 -6.09
N GLU A 143 -11.51 9.34 -5.42
CA GLU A 143 -11.15 10.60 -4.77
C GLU A 143 -9.92 11.14 -5.49
N SER A 144 -10.00 12.38 -5.96
CA SER A 144 -8.90 13.10 -6.59
C SER A 144 -8.63 14.46 -5.96
N ARG A 145 -7.60 15.16 -6.44
CA ARG A 145 -7.14 16.48 -6.00
C ARG A 145 -6.42 17.18 -7.15
N GLN A 146 -5.85 18.36 -6.93
CA GLN A 146 -4.94 18.98 -7.90
C GLN A 146 -3.49 18.88 -7.42
N SER A 147 -2.58 18.55 -8.32
CA SER A 147 -1.14 18.65 -8.13
C SER A 147 -0.60 19.78 -9.01
N LYS A 148 -0.22 20.91 -8.41
CA LYS A 148 0.26 22.12 -9.12
C LYS A 148 1.43 22.80 -8.40
N ALA A 149 2.51 23.13 -9.10
CA ALA A 149 3.66 23.86 -8.54
C ALA A 149 4.20 24.95 -9.48
N ASN A 150 5.03 25.83 -8.92
CA ASN A 150 5.77 26.86 -9.66
C ASN A 150 4.84 27.79 -10.48
N ARG A 151 3.97 28.54 -9.78
CA ARG A 151 3.09 29.53 -10.41
C ARG A 151 3.90 30.76 -10.84
N THR A 152 3.95 31.00 -12.15
CA THR A 152 4.66 32.15 -12.72
C THR A 152 3.87 32.76 -13.87
N GLY A 153 3.66 34.08 -13.85
CA GLY A 153 2.91 34.77 -14.92
C GLY A 153 1.45 34.29 -15.07
N GLY A 154 0.81 33.89 -13.95
CA GLY A 154 -0.57 33.40 -13.93
C GLY A 154 -0.74 31.93 -14.34
N LEU A 155 0.30 31.30 -14.92
CA LEU A 155 0.31 29.89 -15.28
C LEU A 155 1.05 29.07 -14.23
N TRP A 156 0.62 27.83 -14.04
CA TRP A 156 1.40 26.83 -13.32
C TRP A 156 2.35 26.17 -14.30
N ALA A 157 3.65 26.16 -13.99
CA ALA A 157 4.63 25.45 -14.83
C ALA A 157 4.43 23.93 -14.73
N ASP A 158 4.15 23.44 -13.52
CA ASP A 158 4.01 22.02 -13.23
C ASP A 158 2.58 21.71 -12.79
N GLU A 159 1.88 20.88 -13.55
CA GLU A 159 0.54 20.40 -13.24
C GLU A 159 0.35 19.00 -13.80
N ASN A 160 -0.40 18.12 -13.13
CA ASN A 160 -0.59 16.75 -13.61
C ASN A 160 -1.15 16.67 -15.05
N ALA A 161 -2.20 17.44 -15.27
CA ALA A 161 -2.89 17.57 -16.53
C ALA A 161 -3.50 18.97 -16.61
N PHE A 162 -3.56 19.53 -17.81
CA PHE A 162 -4.15 20.85 -18.04
C PHE A 162 -4.85 20.92 -19.40
N SER A 163 -5.79 21.85 -19.51
CA SER A 163 -6.43 22.25 -20.76
C SER A 163 -5.86 23.59 -21.23
N LEU A 164 -5.96 23.86 -22.53
CA LEU A 164 -5.74 25.22 -23.06
C LEU A 164 -7.01 26.08 -22.97
N ASP A 165 -8.16 25.44 -22.74
CA ASP A 165 -9.38 26.13 -22.36
C ASP A 165 -9.30 26.50 -20.88
N GLU A 166 -9.15 27.79 -20.58
CA GLU A 166 -9.02 28.32 -19.22
C GLU A 166 -10.28 28.08 -18.36
N SER A 167 -11.42 27.70 -18.96
CA SER A 167 -12.62 27.30 -18.21
C SER A 167 -12.53 25.88 -17.63
N ILE A 168 -11.60 25.06 -18.13
CA ILE A 168 -11.44 23.65 -17.74
C ILE A 168 -10.25 23.51 -16.80
N GLU A 169 -10.57 23.38 -15.52
CA GLU A 169 -9.60 23.10 -14.48
C GLU A 169 -9.66 21.63 -14.08
N LEU A 170 -8.52 20.93 -14.00
CA LEU A 170 -8.50 19.47 -13.87
C LEU A 170 -7.89 18.99 -12.57
N THR A 171 -8.54 18.00 -11.97
CA THR A 171 -7.91 17.17 -10.95
C THR A 171 -6.87 16.22 -11.56
N ASP A 172 -6.04 15.64 -10.70
CA ASP A 172 -5.17 14.49 -10.93
C ASP A 172 -5.91 13.32 -11.61
N ASP A 173 -5.28 12.66 -12.61
CA ASP A 173 -5.88 11.46 -13.21
C ASP A 173 -6.09 10.35 -12.18
N ARG A 174 -7.20 9.63 -12.32
CA ARG A 174 -7.51 8.41 -11.56
C ARG A 174 -7.67 7.25 -12.50
N ARG A 175 -7.13 6.09 -12.11
CA ARG A 175 -7.16 4.87 -12.90
C ARG A 175 -8.01 3.84 -12.19
N MET A 176 -8.96 3.26 -12.91
CA MET A 176 -9.87 2.25 -12.40
C MET A 176 -9.84 1.06 -13.34
N ARG A 177 -9.57 -0.14 -12.81
CA ARG A 177 -9.67 -1.38 -13.57
C ARG A 177 -10.99 -2.06 -13.25
N VAL A 178 -11.66 -2.56 -14.28
CA VAL A 178 -12.96 -3.22 -14.16
C VAL A 178 -12.92 -4.52 -14.95
N THR A 179 -13.18 -5.62 -14.27
CA THR A 179 -13.39 -6.92 -14.92
C THR A 179 -14.85 -7.03 -15.33
N LEU A 180 -15.09 -7.26 -16.61
CA LEU A 180 -16.42 -7.41 -17.19
C LEU A 180 -16.95 -8.82 -16.93
N PRO A 181 -18.26 -9.00 -16.71
CA PRO A 181 -18.82 -10.32 -16.46
C PRO A 181 -18.72 -11.22 -17.69
N ALA A 182 -18.78 -12.54 -17.46
CA ALA A 182 -18.64 -13.54 -18.52
C ALA A 182 -19.70 -13.38 -19.64
N THR A 183 -20.88 -12.86 -19.27
CA THR A 183 -22.03 -12.59 -20.13
C THR A 183 -21.80 -11.47 -21.14
N VAL A 184 -20.76 -10.65 -20.98
CA VAL A 184 -20.44 -9.61 -21.95
C VAL A 184 -19.77 -10.25 -23.16
N THR A 185 -20.38 -10.08 -24.33
CA THR A 185 -19.93 -10.58 -25.63
C THR A 185 -19.68 -9.43 -26.60
N ALA A 186 -19.23 -9.77 -27.82
CA ALA A 186 -19.08 -8.80 -28.89
C ALA A 186 -20.46 -8.22 -29.26
N GLY A 187 -20.50 -6.93 -29.61
CA GLY A 187 -21.73 -6.21 -29.97
C GLY A 187 -22.37 -5.42 -28.82
N HIS A 188 -22.05 -5.77 -27.57
CA HIS A 188 -22.47 -4.94 -26.43
C HIS A 188 -21.79 -3.58 -26.43
N THR A 189 -22.49 -2.59 -25.88
CA THR A 189 -22.00 -1.21 -25.77
C THR A 189 -21.83 -0.83 -24.31
N LEU A 190 -20.66 -0.28 -23.97
CA LEU A 190 -20.39 0.33 -22.66
C LEU A 190 -20.70 1.82 -22.72
N GLU A 191 -21.60 2.28 -21.86
CA GLU A 191 -21.88 3.69 -21.62
C GLU A 191 -21.29 4.15 -20.29
N LEU A 192 -20.73 5.35 -20.27
CA LEU A 192 -20.26 6.02 -19.06
C LEU A 192 -21.15 7.22 -18.72
N THR A 193 -21.57 7.34 -17.47
CA THR A 193 -22.19 8.56 -16.91
C THR A 193 -21.52 8.94 -15.59
N ALA A 194 -21.52 10.23 -15.25
CA ALA A 194 -20.92 10.74 -14.03
C ALA A 194 -21.90 10.59 -12.86
N VAL A 195 -21.37 10.40 -11.65
CA VAL A 195 -22.17 10.32 -10.42
C VAL A 195 -21.45 11.10 -9.30
N GLY A 196 -22.20 11.72 -8.39
CA GLY A 196 -21.67 12.48 -7.26
C GLY A 196 -21.59 13.98 -7.52
N ASP A 197 -20.78 14.68 -6.71
CA ASP A 197 -20.79 16.16 -6.58
C ASP A 197 -20.10 16.90 -7.75
N VAL A 198 -19.90 16.29 -8.92
CA VAL A 198 -19.22 16.93 -10.06
C VAL A 198 -20.08 16.89 -11.32
N ASP A 199 -20.17 18.03 -12.00
CA ASP A 199 -20.99 18.18 -13.22
C ASP A 199 -20.36 17.50 -14.43
N LEU A 200 -19.02 17.49 -14.49
CA LEU A 200 -18.26 16.99 -15.63
C LEU A 200 -17.05 16.18 -15.19
N VAL A 201 -16.94 14.98 -15.75
CA VAL A 201 -15.76 14.11 -15.67
C VAL A 201 -15.22 13.93 -17.07
N LEU A 202 -13.91 14.08 -17.24
CA LEU A 202 -13.23 13.71 -18.47
C LEU A 202 -12.72 12.28 -18.35
N ALA A 203 -13.15 11.37 -19.22
CA ALA A 203 -12.74 9.96 -19.15
C ALA A 203 -12.25 9.41 -20.49
N ARG A 204 -11.39 8.39 -20.41
CA ARG A 204 -10.99 7.55 -21.53
C ARG A 204 -10.96 6.09 -21.09
N VAL A 205 -11.32 5.20 -22.00
CA VAL A 205 -11.42 3.77 -21.73
C VAL A 205 -10.41 3.01 -22.57
N TYR A 206 -9.80 2.02 -21.94
CA TYR A 206 -8.89 1.07 -22.54
C TYR A 206 -9.40 -0.34 -22.29
N GLU A 207 -9.26 -1.20 -23.27
CA GLU A 207 -9.34 -2.64 -23.10
C GLU A 207 -7.95 -3.21 -22.83
N ILE A 208 -7.84 -4.14 -21.89
CA ILE A 208 -6.58 -4.83 -21.58
C ILE A 208 -6.55 -6.17 -22.35
N VAL A 209 -5.81 -6.20 -23.45
CA VAL A 209 -5.74 -7.35 -24.37
C VAL A 209 -4.39 -8.06 -24.22
N PRO A 210 -4.35 -9.42 -24.19
CA PRO A 210 -3.10 -10.15 -24.30
C PRO A 210 -2.41 -9.88 -25.65
N ARG A 211 -1.08 -9.69 -25.63
CA ARG A 211 -0.25 -9.65 -26.84
C ARG A 211 0.11 -11.07 -27.27
N SER A 212 0.17 -11.30 -28.58
CA SER A 212 0.75 -12.54 -29.13
C SER A 212 2.25 -12.61 -28.83
N SER A 213 2.83 -13.81 -28.83
CA SER A 213 4.27 -14.00 -28.61
C SER A 213 5.14 -13.25 -29.64
N ILE A 214 4.65 -13.15 -30.88
CA ILE A 214 5.29 -12.44 -32.01
C ILE A 214 5.25 -10.93 -31.78
N ASP A 215 4.10 -10.38 -31.38
CA ASP A 215 3.97 -8.94 -31.12
C ASP A 215 4.82 -8.49 -29.93
N ILE A 216 4.96 -9.36 -28.92
CA ILE A 216 5.85 -9.12 -27.78
C ILE A 216 7.30 -8.96 -28.28
N ASP A 217 7.79 -9.88 -29.12
CA ASP A 217 9.16 -9.82 -29.65
C ASP A 217 9.38 -8.59 -30.53
N ARG A 218 8.42 -8.29 -31.40
CA ARG A 218 8.47 -7.10 -32.25
C ARG A 218 8.49 -5.82 -31.41
N LYS A 219 7.70 -5.77 -30.33
CA LYS A 219 7.69 -4.61 -29.42
C LYS A 219 9.01 -4.50 -28.67
N LEU A 220 9.56 -5.60 -28.17
CA LEU A 220 10.88 -5.63 -27.52
C LEU A 220 11.98 -5.05 -28.42
N ALA A 221 12.00 -5.46 -29.68
CA ALA A 221 13.00 -4.99 -30.64
C ALA A 221 12.88 -3.48 -30.97
N ARG A 222 11.72 -2.86 -30.70
CA ARG A 222 11.40 -1.47 -31.04
C ARG A 222 11.31 -0.53 -29.83
N LEU A 223 11.50 -1.04 -28.61
CA LEU A 223 11.42 -0.24 -27.40
C LEU A 223 12.62 0.71 -27.32
N SER A 224 12.37 2.02 -27.27
CA SER A 224 13.42 3.00 -27.00
C SER A 224 13.77 3.05 -25.52
N ALA A 225 14.97 3.54 -25.19
CA ALA A 225 15.41 3.75 -23.81
C ALA A 225 14.42 4.64 -23.04
N ASP A 226 13.88 5.70 -23.66
CA ASP A 226 12.88 6.58 -23.05
C ASP A 226 11.54 5.90 -22.80
N GLN A 227 11.11 4.99 -23.68
CA GLN A 227 9.88 4.21 -23.46
C GLN A 227 10.05 3.24 -22.29
N VAL A 228 11.21 2.59 -22.25
CA VAL A 228 11.59 1.68 -21.17
C VAL A 228 11.64 2.41 -19.83
N GLN A 229 12.29 3.57 -19.78
CA GLN A 229 12.38 4.37 -18.57
C GLN A 229 10.99 4.83 -18.11
N ARG A 230 10.15 5.31 -19.03
CA ARG A 230 8.78 5.75 -18.69
C ARG A 230 7.88 4.61 -18.22
N TRP A 231 8.02 3.40 -18.77
CA TRP A 231 7.09 2.30 -18.51
C TRP A 231 7.53 1.39 -17.34
N PHE A 232 8.84 1.26 -17.11
CA PHE A 232 9.38 0.21 -16.23
C PHE A 232 10.34 0.71 -15.16
N ALA A 233 10.84 1.96 -15.22
CA ALA A 233 11.79 2.45 -14.21
C ALA A 233 11.18 2.55 -12.80
N SER A 234 9.86 2.68 -12.69
CA SER A 234 9.16 2.65 -11.40
C SER A 234 8.87 1.23 -10.90
N ALA A 235 9.06 0.20 -11.74
CA ALA A 235 8.70 -1.17 -11.41
C ALA A 235 9.83 -1.90 -10.67
N THR A 236 11.10 -1.61 -10.97
CA THR A 236 12.26 -2.19 -10.28
C THR A 236 13.46 -1.25 -10.33
N PHE A 237 14.40 -1.42 -9.39
CA PHE A 237 15.71 -0.74 -9.39
C PHE A 237 16.70 -1.35 -10.39
N VAL A 238 16.36 -2.46 -11.04
CA VAL A 238 17.23 -3.12 -12.02
C VAL A 238 16.97 -2.47 -13.37
N PRO A 239 18.00 -1.92 -14.04
CA PRO A 239 17.87 -1.41 -15.41
C PRO A 239 17.25 -2.47 -16.32
N TRP A 240 16.25 -2.08 -17.12
CA TRP A 240 15.54 -2.99 -18.03
C TRP A 240 16.45 -3.83 -18.93
N ALA A 241 17.57 -3.27 -19.39
CA ALA A 241 18.55 -3.97 -20.21
C ALA A 241 19.17 -5.19 -19.50
N LEU A 242 19.18 -5.19 -18.17
CA LEU A 242 19.66 -6.28 -17.33
C LEU A 242 18.55 -7.26 -16.92
N TRP A 243 17.29 -6.99 -17.30
CA TRP A 243 16.21 -7.94 -17.04
C TRP A 243 16.37 -9.17 -17.94
N PRO A 244 16.13 -10.38 -17.42
CA PRO A 244 16.02 -11.56 -18.26
C PRO A 244 15.01 -11.34 -19.40
N ARG A 245 15.34 -11.78 -20.62
CA ARG A 245 14.46 -11.67 -21.81
C ARG A 245 13.04 -12.20 -21.55
N ALA A 246 12.90 -13.24 -20.73
CA ALA A 246 11.60 -13.78 -20.34
C ALA A 246 10.76 -12.79 -19.52
N ASP A 247 11.39 -12.06 -18.60
CA ASP A 247 10.72 -11.05 -17.76
C ASP A 247 10.35 -9.82 -18.58
N GLN A 248 11.23 -9.40 -19.50
CA GLN A 248 10.90 -8.35 -20.46
C GLN A 248 9.68 -8.72 -21.33
N ARG A 249 9.60 -9.98 -21.80
CA ARG A 249 8.44 -10.50 -22.53
C ARG A 249 7.18 -10.53 -21.65
N ALA A 250 7.31 -10.97 -20.40
CA ALA A 250 6.19 -11.03 -19.46
C ALA A 250 5.63 -9.63 -19.14
N ALA A 251 6.50 -8.64 -18.96
CA ALA A 251 6.11 -7.24 -18.73
C ALA A 251 5.33 -6.64 -19.90
N LEU A 252 5.55 -7.15 -21.12
CA LEU A 252 4.83 -6.76 -22.33
C LEU A 252 3.67 -7.68 -22.69
N ARG A 253 3.33 -8.66 -21.84
CA ARG A 253 2.27 -9.64 -22.16
C ARG A 253 0.90 -9.01 -22.35
N LEU A 254 0.61 -7.91 -21.67
CA LEU A 254 -0.66 -7.20 -21.78
C LEU A 254 -0.45 -5.84 -22.44
N HIS A 255 -1.46 -5.38 -23.17
CA HIS A 255 -1.49 -4.03 -23.68
C HIS A 255 -2.85 -3.39 -23.53
N ALA A 256 -2.83 -2.10 -23.23
CA ALA A 256 -4.03 -1.27 -23.19
C ALA A 256 -4.32 -0.76 -24.60
N ARG A 257 -5.42 -1.23 -25.20
CA ARG A 257 -5.95 -0.74 -26.46
C ARG A 257 -7.05 0.27 -26.16
N ARG A 258 -6.92 1.52 -26.62
CA ARG A 258 -7.92 2.56 -26.38
C ARG A 258 -9.22 2.22 -27.12
N LEU A 259 -10.35 2.32 -26.44
CA LEU A 259 -11.67 2.24 -27.06
C LEU A 259 -12.06 3.64 -27.56
N ALA A 260 -12.53 3.71 -28.81
CA ALA A 260 -13.11 4.91 -29.38
C ALA A 260 -14.58 5.01 -28.99
N ALA A 261 -15.05 6.24 -28.75
CA ALA A 261 -16.48 6.47 -28.59
C ALA A 261 -17.22 6.17 -29.91
N VAL A 262 -18.42 5.60 -29.80
CA VAL A 262 -19.33 5.30 -30.90
C VAL A 262 -20.14 6.56 -31.24
N GLY A 263 -20.39 6.78 -32.52
CA GLY A 263 -21.17 7.91 -33.03
C GLY A 263 -20.31 9.08 -33.53
N ASP A 264 -20.96 10.23 -33.74
CA ASP A 264 -20.36 11.45 -34.27
C ASP A 264 -19.98 12.43 -33.16
N ARG A 265 -18.77 12.99 -33.26
CA ARG A 265 -18.29 14.01 -32.32
C ARG A 265 -19.14 15.28 -32.45
N GLY A 266 -19.65 15.78 -31.33
CA GLY A 266 -20.54 16.95 -31.26
C GLY A 266 -22.02 16.56 -31.19
N THR A 267 -22.38 15.36 -31.65
CA THR A 267 -23.75 14.82 -31.59
C THR A 267 -23.86 13.79 -30.47
N ASP A 268 -23.11 12.69 -30.58
CA ASP A 268 -23.19 11.55 -29.65
C ASP A 268 -22.22 11.67 -28.48
N TYR A 269 -21.09 12.36 -28.69
CA TYR A 269 -20.11 12.61 -27.65
C TYR A 269 -19.36 13.94 -27.85
N THR A 270 -18.88 14.51 -26.75
CA THR A 270 -17.93 15.62 -26.76
C THR A 270 -16.56 15.13 -26.30
N ALA A 271 -15.50 15.70 -26.85
CA ALA A 271 -14.13 15.30 -26.52
C ALA A 271 -13.19 16.50 -26.46
N HIS A 272 -12.23 16.46 -25.53
CA HIS A 272 -11.25 17.51 -25.26
C HIS A 272 -9.83 16.98 -25.38
N VAL A 273 -8.93 17.82 -25.87
CA VAL A 273 -7.49 17.53 -25.88
C VAL A 273 -6.90 18.04 -24.58
N ILE A 274 -6.45 17.11 -23.75
CA ILE A 274 -5.81 17.38 -22.47
C ILE A 274 -4.32 17.13 -22.59
N TYR A 275 -3.54 18.03 -22.00
CA TYR A 275 -2.08 17.96 -21.96
C TYR A 275 -1.67 17.32 -20.63
N TYR A 276 -1.16 16.10 -20.69
CA TYR A 276 -0.80 15.29 -19.54
C TYR A 276 0.71 15.27 -19.33
N THR A 277 1.18 15.65 -18.14
CA THR A 277 2.60 15.60 -17.77
C THR A 277 2.91 14.46 -16.81
N GLY A 278 1.89 13.97 -16.09
CA GLY A 278 2.06 13.00 -15.00
C GLY A 278 2.65 13.60 -13.73
N PHE A 279 2.84 14.91 -13.66
CA PHE A 279 3.30 15.60 -12.45
C PHE A 279 2.38 15.29 -11.26
N ARG A 280 2.99 15.05 -10.10
CA ARG A 280 2.31 14.81 -8.83
C ARG A 280 3.10 15.49 -7.74
N LEU A 281 2.43 16.34 -6.96
CA LEU A 281 3.00 16.81 -5.71
C LEU A 281 2.69 15.81 -4.60
N PRO A 282 3.46 15.74 -3.51
CA PRO A 282 2.95 15.23 -2.24
C PRO A 282 1.73 16.03 -1.76
N VAL A 283 1.02 15.57 -0.75
CA VAL A 283 -0.07 16.39 -0.18
C VAL A 283 0.56 17.60 0.50
N GLU A 284 0.41 18.78 -0.09
CA GLU A 284 0.77 20.05 0.55
C GLU A 284 -0.22 20.34 1.68
N ASP A 285 0.29 20.46 2.90
CA ASP A 285 -0.40 21.22 3.93
C ASP A 285 -0.04 22.69 3.74
N VAL A 286 -1.05 23.50 3.42
CA VAL A 286 -0.97 24.98 3.47
C VAL A 286 -0.29 25.36 4.79
N PRO A 287 0.62 26.36 4.80
CA PRO A 287 1.25 26.83 6.02
C PRO A 287 0.19 27.01 7.10
N ARG A 288 0.24 26.16 8.13
CA ARG A 288 -0.68 26.30 9.25
C ARG A 288 -0.33 27.62 9.92
N ALA A 289 -1.33 28.50 10.07
CA ALA A 289 -1.17 29.75 10.82
C ALA A 289 -0.72 29.50 12.28
N ARG A 290 -0.82 28.25 12.76
CA ARG A 290 -0.41 27.81 14.10
C ARG A 290 0.42 26.51 14.01
N PRO A 291 1.43 26.34 14.88
CA PRO A 291 2.16 25.07 15.01
C PRO A 291 1.20 23.89 15.27
N PRO A 292 1.54 22.66 14.84
CA PRO A 292 0.78 21.48 15.24
C PRO A 292 0.79 21.33 16.76
N GLU A 293 -0.32 20.83 17.30
CA GLU A 293 -0.52 20.65 18.75
C GLU A 293 -0.64 19.17 19.11
N VAL A 294 -0.12 18.81 20.28
CA VAL A 294 -0.18 17.47 20.90
C VAL A 294 -0.78 17.60 22.31
N ASP A 295 -1.63 16.66 22.72
CA ASP A 295 -2.26 16.59 24.05
C ASP A 295 -2.52 15.11 24.40
N ARG A 296 -3.07 14.83 25.59
CA ARG A 296 -3.37 13.46 26.05
C ARG A 296 -4.27 12.66 25.10
N HIS A 297 -5.12 13.36 24.36
CA HIS A 297 -6.03 12.78 23.41
C HIS A 297 -5.45 12.81 21.99
N ARG A 298 -4.44 13.64 21.71
CA ARG A 298 -3.94 13.98 20.37
C ARG A 298 -2.44 13.70 20.24
N ALA A 299 -2.09 12.76 19.37
CA ALA A 299 -0.71 12.50 18.98
C ALA A 299 -0.34 13.18 17.64
N LEU A 300 0.96 13.33 17.40
CA LEU A 300 1.52 13.84 16.14
C LEU A 300 2.51 12.84 15.53
N ALA A 301 2.51 12.71 14.22
CA ALA A 301 3.40 11.86 13.45
C ALA A 301 4.12 12.69 12.38
N PHE A 302 5.45 12.69 12.42
CA PHE A 302 6.29 13.40 11.44
C PHE A 302 7.04 12.39 10.59
N ASN A 303 6.93 12.54 9.26
CA ASN A 303 7.50 11.61 8.30
C ASN A 303 8.81 12.17 7.73
N VAL A 304 9.93 11.44 7.89
CA VAL A 304 11.26 11.92 7.49
C VAL A 304 12.10 10.84 6.83
N VAL A 305 12.97 11.25 5.89
CA VAL A 305 13.96 10.41 5.22
C VAL A 305 15.35 10.77 5.76
N GLY A 306 16.04 9.79 6.32
CA GLY A 306 17.44 9.95 6.73
C GLY A 306 18.45 9.41 5.72
N PRO A 307 19.76 9.49 6.03
CA PRO A 307 20.31 9.87 7.33
C PRO A 307 20.20 11.37 7.64
N GLY A 308 20.09 11.73 8.91
CA GLY A 308 19.92 13.12 9.34
C GLY A 308 19.63 13.31 10.83
N ALA A 309 19.17 14.50 11.21
CA ALA A 309 18.68 14.83 12.54
C ALA A 309 17.46 15.76 12.46
N VAL A 310 16.48 15.53 13.34
CA VAL A 310 15.28 16.34 13.49
C VAL A 310 15.27 16.98 14.86
N ARG A 311 15.24 18.31 14.90
CA ARG A 311 15.07 19.07 16.14
C ARG A 311 13.60 19.36 16.38
N MET A 312 13.10 19.01 17.56
CA MET A 312 11.74 19.29 18.02
C MET A 312 11.78 20.31 19.16
N THR A 313 11.00 21.37 19.06
CA THR A 313 10.78 22.36 20.11
C THR A 313 9.32 22.29 20.54
N ILE A 314 9.08 22.02 21.82
CA ILE A 314 7.75 21.73 22.38
C ILE A 314 7.45 22.70 23.52
N ALA A 315 6.33 23.40 23.46
CA ALA A 315 5.94 24.42 24.44
C ALA A 315 4.42 24.46 24.66
N PRO A 316 3.93 24.81 25.87
CA PRO A 316 2.49 25.01 26.11
C PRO A 316 1.89 26.09 25.19
N VAL A 317 0.67 25.87 24.68
CA VAL A 317 -0.04 26.86 23.84
C VAL A 317 -0.59 28.02 24.67
N ALA A 318 -1.00 27.77 25.91
CA ALA A 318 -1.52 28.77 26.84
C ALA A 318 -0.69 28.83 28.13
N ARG A 319 -0.59 30.04 28.71
CA ARG A 319 0.05 30.30 30.02
C ARG A 319 -0.91 29.99 31.17
N ASP A 320 -1.52 28.81 31.17
CA ASP A 320 -2.19 28.37 32.38
C ASP A 320 -1.09 27.94 33.36
N ALA A 321 -0.73 28.84 34.28
CA ALA A 321 0.37 28.62 35.22
C ALA A 321 0.13 27.40 36.12
N ASP A 322 -1.12 26.97 36.23
CA ASP A 322 -1.57 25.88 37.10
C ASP A 322 -1.69 24.53 36.37
N ALA A 323 -1.35 24.46 35.07
CA ALA A 323 -1.40 23.19 34.35
C ALA A 323 -0.33 22.19 34.90
N PRO A 324 -0.66 20.89 35.02
CA PRO A 324 0.28 19.91 35.55
C PRO A 324 1.49 19.73 34.64
N ILE A 325 2.63 19.34 35.22
CA ILE A 325 3.81 18.92 34.47
C ILE A 325 3.42 17.74 33.58
N ALA A 326 3.67 17.87 32.28
CA ALA A 326 3.35 16.85 31.31
C ALA A 326 4.62 16.15 30.80
N THR A 327 4.61 14.83 30.77
CA THR A 327 5.67 14.04 30.14
C THR A 327 5.42 13.96 28.63
N VAL A 328 6.49 14.02 27.86
CA VAL A 328 6.45 13.86 26.41
C VAL A 328 7.19 12.58 26.04
N TRP A 329 6.55 11.73 25.24
CA TRP A 329 7.15 10.50 24.71
C TRP A 329 7.31 10.58 23.21
N LEU A 330 8.41 10.02 22.73
CA LEU A 330 8.70 9.86 21.32
C LEU A 330 8.82 8.37 20.99
N ARG A 331 8.29 7.99 19.84
CA ARG A 331 8.50 6.67 19.23
C ARG A 331 8.91 6.86 17.79
N ASP A 332 10.09 6.36 17.44
CA ASP A 332 10.55 6.27 16.05
C ASP A 332 10.06 4.96 15.42
N VAL A 333 9.16 5.06 14.44
CA VAL A 333 8.60 3.90 13.73
C VAL A 333 9.39 3.60 12.47
N THR A 334 10.13 2.49 12.53
CA THR A 334 10.90 1.86 11.45
C THR A 334 10.68 0.34 11.42
N ASP A 335 11.52 -0.39 10.68
CA ASP A 335 11.57 -1.85 10.63
C ASP A 335 12.02 -2.42 12.00
N GLY A 336 11.06 -2.84 12.84
CA GLY A 336 11.33 -3.42 14.17
C GLY A 336 11.07 -2.50 15.38
N THR A 337 10.38 -1.38 15.15
CA THR A 337 10.00 -0.30 16.08
C THR A 337 9.98 -0.64 17.60
N PRO A 338 10.74 0.09 18.44
CA PRO A 338 10.69 -0.01 19.90
C PRO A 338 9.44 0.65 20.52
N ALA A 339 9.19 0.40 21.81
CA ALA A 339 8.15 1.09 22.57
C ALA A 339 8.45 2.61 22.68
N PRO A 340 7.43 3.48 22.86
CA PRO A 340 7.66 4.91 23.10
C PRO A 340 8.55 5.14 24.33
N ALA A 341 9.51 6.06 24.21
CA ALA A 341 10.42 6.44 25.29
C ALA A 341 10.18 7.90 25.71
N PRO A 342 10.26 8.23 27.00
CA PRO A 342 10.16 9.62 27.46
C PRO A 342 11.35 10.43 26.95
N ILE A 343 11.09 11.63 26.43
CA ILE A 343 12.13 12.55 25.93
C ILE A 343 12.30 13.80 26.78
N GLY A 344 11.36 14.04 27.71
CA GLY A 344 11.40 15.16 28.64
C GLY A 344 10.03 15.46 29.23
N ALA A 345 9.98 16.47 30.10
CA ALA A 345 8.76 16.99 30.67
C ALA A 345 8.61 18.48 30.30
N VAL A 346 7.37 18.93 30.16
CA VAL A 346 7.00 20.31 29.88
C VAL A 346 6.17 20.82 31.05
N ALA A 347 6.59 21.92 31.66
CA ALA A 347 5.88 22.59 32.73
C ALA A 347 5.43 23.99 32.28
N PRO A 348 4.30 24.52 32.78
CA PRO A 348 3.94 25.91 32.53
C PRO A 348 5.00 26.88 33.00
N GLY A 349 5.26 27.93 32.21
CA GLY A 349 6.27 28.94 32.54
C GLY A 349 7.74 28.50 32.39
N ALA A 350 8.01 27.20 32.20
CA ALA A 350 9.34 26.69 31.90
C ALA A 350 9.76 26.99 30.44
N PRO A 351 11.06 27.04 30.13
CA PRO A 351 11.52 27.11 28.75
C PRO A 351 11.02 25.92 27.92
N PRO A 352 10.85 26.08 26.59
CA PRO A 352 10.43 24.99 25.71
C PRO A 352 11.36 23.78 25.82
N LEU A 353 10.76 22.57 25.79
CA LEU A 353 11.52 21.33 25.65
C LEU A 353 12.10 21.27 24.24
N VAL A 354 13.43 21.22 24.15
CA VAL A 354 14.15 21.02 22.88
C VAL A 354 14.76 19.63 22.88
N HIS A 355 14.43 18.84 21.86
CA HIS A 355 14.93 17.47 21.71
C HIS A 355 15.38 17.23 20.26
N THR A 356 16.59 16.71 20.07
CA THR A 356 17.12 16.36 18.74
C THR A 356 17.15 14.84 18.58
N VAL A 357 16.53 14.36 17.50
CA VAL A 357 16.41 12.94 17.17
C VAL A 357 17.35 12.63 16.00
N SER A 358 18.29 11.71 16.18
CA SER A 358 19.10 11.20 15.08
C SER A 358 18.27 10.24 14.21
N ILE A 359 18.28 10.46 12.91
CA ILE A 359 17.55 9.68 11.91
C ILE A 359 18.56 8.84 11.13
N GLY A 360 18.42 7.52 11.18
CA GLY A 360 19.24 6.60 10.41
C GLY A 360 18.92 6.63 8.91
N PRO A 361 19.66 5.90 8.07
CA PRO A 361 19.30 5.76 6.66
C PRO A 361 17.91 5.13 6.49
N GLY A 362 17.14 5.65 5.53
CA GLY A 362 15.81 5.12 5.21
C GLY A 362 14.68 5.99 5.75
N ILE A 363 13.52 5.37 5.93
CA ILE A 363 12.26 6.07 6.16
C ILE A 363 11.74 5.89 7.58
N HIS A 364 11.35 7.00 8.20
CA HIS A 364 10.98 7.07 9.61
C HIS A 364 9.66 7.81 9.80
N SER A 365 8.87 7.38 10.77
CA SER A 365 7.71 8.14 11.26
C SER A 365 7.83 8.37 12.76
N LEU A 366 8.09 9.63 13.13
CA LEU A 366 8.32 10.06 14.51
C LEU A 366 6.99 10.36 15.18
N HIS A 367 6.56 9.50 16.10
CA HIS A 367 5.30 9.60 16.81
C HIS A 367 5.48 10.25 18.18
N LEU A 368 4.86 11.40 18.39
CA LEU A 368 4.91 12.17 19.62
C LEU A 368 3.60 12.01 20.40
N PHE A 369 3.74 11.74 21.71
CA PHE A 369 2.65 11.59 22.67
C PHE A 369 2.91 12.45 23.91
N THR A 370 1.85 12.80 24.63
CA THR A 370 1.94 13.44 25.94
C THR A 370 0.75 13.02 26.81
N ASP A 371 0.85 13.22 28.12
CA ASP A 371 -0.22 13.05 29.11
C ASP A 371 -0.83 14.40 29.49
N SER A 372 -0.32 15.49 28.88
CA SER A 372 -0.82 16.85 29.09
C SER A 372 -2.32 16.93 28.80
N PRO A 373 -3.15 17.38 29.76
CA PRO A 373 -4.55 17.67 29.48
C PRO A 373 -4.72 18.92 28.60
N ALA A 374 -3.70 19.80 28.55
CA ALA A 374 -3.68 21.00 27.73
C ALA A 374 -2.83 20.82 26.45
N PRO A 375 -3.15 21.52 25.35
CA PRO A 375 -2.40 21.42 24.11
C PRO A 375 -0.98 21.99 24.24
N LEU A 376 -0.01 21.23 23.76
CA LEU A 376 1.38 21.64 23.59
C LEU A 376 1.65 21.89 22.10
N SER A 377 2.21 23.04 21.77
CA SER A 377 2.69 23.38 20.42
C SER A 377 4.00 22.65 20.12
N VAL A 378 4.15 22.19 18.88
CA VAL A 378 5.34 21.45 18.43
C VAL A 378 5.88 22.07 17.15
N ILE A 379 7.16 22.41 17.14
CA ILE A 379 7.89 22.84 15.95
C ILE A 379 8.97 21.81 15.67
N ALA A 380 8.90 21.12 14.55
CA ALA A 380 9.92 20.18 14.09
C ALA A 380 10.70 20.79 12.92
N THR A 381 12.03 20.73 12.96
CA THR A 381 12.92 21.25 11.91
C THR A 381 14.00 20.24 11.56
N ALA A 382 14.29 20.06 10.27
CA ALA A 382 15.42 19.25 9.83
C ALA A 382 16.73 20.03 10.03
N GLU A 383 17.66 19.51 10.84
CA GLU A 383 19.02 20.06 10.98
C GLU A 383 19.93 19.54 9.85
N SER A 384 19.76 18.27 9.49
CA SER A 384 20.32 17.60 8.31
C SER A 384 19.39 16.43 7.98
N GLY A 385 19.18 16.04 6.72
CA GLY A 385 18.12 15.10 6.31
C GLY A 385 16.95 15.79 5.64
N ARG A 386 16.07 15.02 4.98
CA ARG A 386 15.01 15.57 4.12
C ARG A 386 13.64 15.06 4.57
N PRO A 387 12.60 15.90 4.68
CA PRO A 387 11.23 15.42 4.84
C PRO A 387 10.84 14.53 3.65
N ILE A 388 9.93 13.56 3.84
CA ILE A 388 9.47 12.69 2.74
C ILE A 388 8.81 13.51 1.62
N ALA A 389 8.05 14.52 2.03
CA ALA A 389 7.51 15.54 1.14
C ALA A 389 8.45 16.75 1.14
N GLU A 390 8.77 17.31 -0.03
CA GLU A 390 9.63 18.49 -0.11
C GLU A 390 9.12 19.63 0.80
N PRO A 391 10.01 20.37 1.49
CA PRO A 391 9.62 21.50 2.30
C PRO A 391 8.88 22.54 1.44
N VAL A 392 7.75 23.02 1.96
CA VAL A 392 6.94 24.07 1.34
C VAL A 392 7.81 25.31 1.10
N ARG A 393 7.87 25.78 -0.15
CA ARG A 393 8.41 27.11 -0.48
C ARG A 393 7.33 28.15 -0.22
N ILE A 394 7.37 28.82 0.92
CA ILE A 394 6.47 29.93 1.23
C ILE A 394 7.11 31.19 0.64
N ALA A 395 6.46 31.82 -0.35
CA ALA A 395 6.90 33.11 -0.90
C ALA A 395 8.39 33.16 -1.35
N GLY A 396 8.94 32.01 -1.81
CA GLY A 396 10.35 31.90 -2.21
C GLY A 396 11.33 31.57 -1.08
N VAL A 397 10.89 31.43 0.17
CA VAL A 397 11.70 31.01 1.31
C VAL A 397 11.42 29.53 1.62
N ALA A 398 12.44 28.67 1.51
CA ALA A 398 12.35 27.29 1.99
C ALA A 398 12.29 27.31 3.51
N THR A 399 11.18 26.88 4.11
CA THR A 399 11.14 26.68 5.57
C THR A 399 11.63 25.28 5.89
N PRO A 400 12.64 25.10 6.77
CA PRO A 400 13.14 23.77 7.18
C PRO A 400 12.18 23.01 8.10
N ALA A 401 10.94 23.49 8.24
CA ALA A 401 9.94 22.95 9.15
C ALA A 401 9.32 21.66 8.58
N ILE A 402 9.32 20.60 9.38
CA ILE A 402 8.69 19.33 9.08
C ILE A 402 7.27 19.39 9.65
N VAL A 403 6.27 19.13 8.81
CA VAL A 403 4.86 19.14 9.21
C VAL A 403 4.27 17.73 9.16
N PRO A 404 3.28 17.41 10.01
CA PRO A 404 2.56 16.14 9.91
C PRO A 404 1.74 16.09 8.61
N ASP A 405 1.88 15.02 7.84
CA ASP A 405 1.08 14.78 6.64
C ASP A 405 -0.38 14.49 7.04
N VAL A 406 -1.33 15.36 6.70
CA VAL A 406 -2.76 15.15 7.03
C VAL A 406 -3.59 14.86 5.79
N ARG A 407 -4.46 13.86 5.91
CA ARG A 407 -5.49 13.54 4.92
C ARG A 407 -6.87 13.82 5.49
N ARG A 408 -7.71 14.47 4.70
CA ARG A 408 -9.11 14.69 5.01
C ARG A 408 -10.00 13.82 4.13
N PHE A 409 -11.08 13.29 4.68
CA PHE A 409 -12.09 12.58 3.90
C PHE A 409 -13.46 12.66 4.56
N PRO A 410 -14.54 12.65 3.75
CA PRO A 410 -15.90 12.72 4.26
C PRO A 410 -16.29 11.43 5.00
N VAL A 411 -17.11 11.61 6.03
CA VAL A 411 -17.81 10.56 6.78
C VAL A 411 -19.23 11.03 7.09
N TYR A 412 -20.10 10.09 7.41
CA TYR A 412 -21.51 10.37 7.68
C TYR A 412 -21.87 9.87 9.08
N LEU A 413 -22.66 10.64 9.81
CA LEU A 413 -23.08 10.27 11.16
C LEU A 413 -24.35 9.41 11.12
N ALA A 414 -24.26 8.17 11.58
CA ALA A 414 -25.31 7.16 11.42
C ALA A 414 -26.28 7.02 12.61
N HIS A 415 -26.34 8.00 13.53
CA HIS A 415 -27.07 7.86 14.79
C HIS A 415 -28.48 8.48 14.78
N ALA A 416 -28.71 9.48 13.94
CA ALA A 416 -30.00 10.16 13.81
C ALA A 416 -30.74 9.68 12.55
N GLU A 417 -30.02 9.53 11.45
CA GLU A 417 -30.55 9.03 10.18
C GLU A 417 -29.73 7.85 9.69
N ALA A 418 -30.38 6.99 8.90
CA ALA A 418 -29.69 5.90 8.23
C ALA A 418 -28.75 6.45 7.15
N VAL A 419 -27.53 5.93 7.09
CA VAL A 419 -26.63 6.17 5.96
C VAL A 419 -26.91 5.09 4.92
N THR A 420 -27.53 5.48 3.81
CA THR A 420 -28.03 4.56 2.79
C THR A 420 -27.03 4.41 1.65
N ALA A 421 -26.64 3.18 1.35
CA ALA A 421 -25.72 2.87 0.26
C ALA A 421 -26.40 1.97 -0.78
N PRO A 422 -26.26 2.26 -2.09
CA PRO A 422 -26.67 1.33 -3.11
C PRO A 422 -25.77 0.09 -3.11
N ILE A 423 -26.37 -1.06 -3.40
CA ILE A 423 -25.68 -2.32 -3.66
C ILE A 423 -25.93 -2.63 -5.11
N VAL A 424 -24.86 -2.62 -5.90
CA VAL A 424 -24.97 -3.00 -7.30
C VAL A 424 -25.32 -4.49 -7.36
N PRO A 425 -26.46 -4.89 -7.95
CA PRO A 425 -26.77 -6.29 -8.16
C PRO A 425 -25.78 -6.86 -9.18
N GLY A 426 -24.68 -7.44 -8.70
CA GLY A 426 -23.71 -8.10 -9.57
C GLY A 426 -24.03 -9.57 -9.79
N THR A 427 -23.56 -10.11 -10.93
CA THR A 427 -23.53 -11.56 -11.17
C THR A 427 -22.43 -12.25 -10.35
N GLY A 428 -21.45 -11.49 -9.83
CA GLY A 428 -20.38 -11.97 -8.98
C GLY A 428 -20.60 -11.68 -7.49
N THR A 429 -20.32 -12.67 -6.64
CA THR A 429 -20.50 -12.54 -5.18
C THR A 429 -19.62 -11.44 -4.54
N LEU A 430 -18.52 -11.05 -5.19
CA LEU A 430 -17.64 -9.96 -4.72
C LEU A 430 -18.19 -8.56 -5.06
N ASP A 431 -19.09 -8.42 -6.03
CA ASP A 431 -19.71 -7.12 -6.33
C ASP A 431 -20.71 -6.71 -5.25
N GLN A 432 -21.28 -7.71 -4.55
CA GLN A 432 -22.15 -7.52 -3.39
C GLN A 432 -21.37 -7.36 -2.08
N LEU A 433 -20.03 -7.36 -2.13
CA LEU A 433 -19.19 -7.19 -0.95
C LEU A 433 -19.07 -5.71 -0.58
N ILE A 434 -19.58 -5.40 0.60
CA ILE A 434 -19.57 -4.07 1.19
C ILE A 434 -18.65 -4.08 2.40
N ARG A 435 -17.93 -2.97 2.57
CA ARG A 435 -17.23 -2.67 3.81
C ARG A 435 -17.79 -1.38 4.41
N VAL A 436 -18.09 -1.44 5.70
CA VAL A 436 -18.51 -0.29 6.52
C VAL A 436 -17.42 -0.05 7.54
N ASP A 437 -16.67 1.04 7.41
CA ASP A 437 -15.77 1.50 8.46
C ASP A 437 -16.59 2.31 9.47
N VAL A 438 -16.62 1.86 10.72
CA VAL A 438 -17.33 2.52 11.81
C VAL A 438 -16.33 3.09 12.80
N ARG A 439 -16.57 4.32 13.26
CA ARG A 439 -15.84 4.96 14.35
C ARG A 439 -16.81 5.50 15.38
N ALA A 440 -16.53 5.21 16.64
CA ALA A 440 -17.16 5.90 17.76
C ALA A 440 -16.71 7.36 17.78
N VAL A 441 -17.62 8.28 18.11
CA VAL A 441 -17.34 9.73 18.19
C VAL A 441 -17.51 10.20 19.64
N GLY A 442 -16.43 10.68 20.24
CA GLY A 442 -16.42 11.20 21.61
C GLY A 442 -16.93 12.64 21.70
N PRO A 443 -17.24 13.15 22.90
CA PRO A 443 -17.47 14.58 23.11
C PRO A 443 -16.17 15.39 22.90
N PRO A 444 -16.25 16.71 22.60
CA PRO A 444 -15.07 17.58 22.60
C PRO A 444 -14.29 17.45 23.92
N GLY A 445 -12.95 17.36 23.84
CA GLY A 445 -12.08 17.23 25.02
C GLY A 445 -12.12 15.90 25.80
N GLY A 446 -12.98 14.95 25.40
CA GLY A 446 -13.09 13.63 26.04
C GLY A 446 -12.50 12.49 25.19
N ASP A 447 -12.85 11.26 25.55
CA ASP A 447 -12.51 10.06 24.77
C ASP A 447 -13.70 9.59 23.92
N ALA A 448 -13.39 8.93 22.80
CA ALA A 448 -14.42 8.20 22.07
C ALA A 448 -14.86 6.96 22.88
N PRO A 449 -16.15 6.58 22.88
CA PRO A 449 -16.58 5.39 23.60
C PRO A 449 -15.87 4.14 23.06
N ASP A 450 -15.63 3.16 23.95
CA ASP A 450 -14.98 1.89 23.63
C ASP A 450 -15.90 0.91 22.90
N ARG A 451 -17.19 1.26 22.77
CA ARG A 451 -18.22 0.45 22.13
C ARG A 451 -19.25 1.30 21.39
N VAL A 452 -19.73 0.78 20.26
CA VAL A 452 -20.86 1.35 19.52
C VAL A 452 -21.72 0.23 18.90
N GLY A 453 -23.03 0.27 19.12
CA GLY A 453 -23.98 -0.62 18.47
C GLY A 453 -24.26 -0.16 17.04
N VAL A 454 -24.16 -1.06 16.07
CA VAL A 454 -24.36 -0.78 14.64
C VAL A 454 -25.34 -1.79 14.07
N ARG A 455 -26.28 -1.31 13.26
CA ARG A 455 -27.24 -2.14 12.52
C ARG A 455 -27.10 -1.90 11.02
N LEU A 456 -27.02 -3.00 10.27
CA LEU A 456 -27.02 -3.03 8.81
C LEU A 456 -28.32 -3.69 8.35
N ALA A 457 -29.23 -2.92 7.74
CA ALA A 457 -30.47 -3.43 7.18
C ALA A 457 -30.37 -3.48 5.65
N PHE A 458 -30.70 -4.61 5.04
CA PHE A 458 -30.59 -4.83 3.60
C PHE A 458 -31.98 -4.90 2.97
N PHE A 459 -32.10 -4.31 1.79
CA PHE A 459 -33.36 -4.25 1.04
C PHE A 459 -33.12 -4.63 -0.42
N ASP A 460 -34.13 -5.24 -1.05
CA ASP A 460 -34.15 -5.48 -2.48
C ASP A 460 -34.50 -4.20 -3.28
N ALA A 461 -34.59 -4.33 -4.60
CA ALA A 461 -34.91 -3.21 -5.49
C ALA A 461 -36.32 -2.62 -5.28
N ASN A 462 -37.24 -3.39 -4.69
CA ASN A 462 -38.61 -2.97 -4.36
C ASN A 462 -38.71 -2.41 -2.94
N GLY A 463 -37.60 -2.37 -2.19
CA GLY A 463 -37.57 -1.93 -0.79
C GLY A 463 -38.01 -3.01 0.20
N ALA A 464 -38.17 -4.27 -0.20
CA ALA A 464 -38.48 -5.35 0.73
C ALA A 464 -37.21 -5.78 1.49
N PRO A 465 -37.29 -6.04 2.81
CA PRO A 465 -36.12 -6.42 3.61
C PRO A 465 -35.59 -7.80 3.19
N THR A 466 -34.29 -7.89 2.92
CA THR A 466 -33.61 -9.16 2.57
C THR A 466 -32.74 -9.69 3.70
N GLY A 467 -32.42 -8.87 4.71
CA GLY A 467 -31.67 -9.29 5.88
C GLY A 467 -31.33 -8.13 6.82
N THR A 468 -30.90 -8.46 8.04
CA THR A 468 -30.45 -7.48 9.04
C THR A 468 -29.30 -8.05 9.85
N PHE A 469 -28.35 -7.19 10.24
CA PHE A 469 -27.22 -7.54 11.08
C PHE A 469 -27.02 -6.50 12.16
N ASP A 470 -27.07 -6.93 13.41
CA ASP A 470 -26.77 -6.12 14.58
C ASP A 470 -25.42 -6.52 15.16
N ARG A 471 -24.57 -5.53 15.47
CA ARG A 471 -23.24 -5.76 16.02
C ARG A 471 -22.87 -4.68 17.00
N VAL A 472 -22.45 -5.08 18.20
CA VAL A 472 -21.68 -4.19 19.09
C VAL A 472 -20.23 -4.25 18.66
N VAL A 473 -19.74 -3.11 18.19
CA VAL A 473 -18.37 -2.91 17.71
C VAL A 473 -17.56 -2.38 18.88
N ARG A 474 -16.50 -3.07 19.26
CA ARG A 474 -15.51 -2.51 20.20
C ARG A 474 -14.57 -1.61 19.42
N THR A 475 -14.20 -0.49 20.01
CA THR A 475 -13.43 0.59 19.39
C THR A 475 -12.23 0.95 20.27
N GLU A 476 -11.17 1.44 19.67
CA GLU A 476 -9.95 1.90 20.36
C GLU A 476 -9.74 3.37 20.04
N HIS A 477 -9.16 4.16 20.94
CA HIS A 477 -8.91 5.57 20.67
C HIS A 477 -7.97 5.78 19.47
N ALA A 478 -8.26 6.75 18.60
CA ALA A 478 -7.44 7.10 17.44
C ALA A 478 -6.75 8.47 17.69
N PRO A 479 -5.54 8.47 18.27
CA PRO A 479 -4.92 9.70 18.73
C PRO A 479 -4.43 10.60 17.57
N PHE A 480 -4.30 10.08 16.35
CA PHE A 480 -3.83 10.83 15.19
C PHE A 480 -4.99 11.31 14.29
N GLU A 481 -6.23 11.11 14.74
CA GLU A 481 -7.44 11.29 13.96
C GLU A 481 -8.42 12.19 14.70
N ARG A 482 -9.12 13.03 13.94
CA ARG A 482 -10.12 13.97 14.46
C ARG A 482 -11.29 14.11 13.51
N LEU A 483 -12.48 14.26 14.08
CA LEU A 483 -13.67 14.66 13.33
C LEU A 483 -13.77 16.18 13.35
N GLY A 484 -13.84 16.80 12.18
CA GLY A 484 -14.11 18.23 11.98
C GLY A 484 -15.33 18.44 11.08
N GLY A 485 -15.79 19.70 10.98
CA GLY A 485 -16.81 20.13 10.03
C GLY A 485 -18.22 20.39 10.59
N MET A 486 -18.50 20.07 11.86
CA MET A 486 -19.82 20.31 12.47
C MET A 486 -19.81 21.23 13.70
N ALA A 487 -18.66 21.40 14.36
CA ALA A 487 -18.50 22.22 15.56
C ALA A 487 -17.23 23.07 15.43
N ALA A 488 -17.16 24.17 16.20
CA ALA A 488 -15.96 24.99 16.30
C ALA A 488 -14.75 24.18 16.83
N GLU A 489 -15.01 23.11 17.60
CA GLU A 489 -13.99 22.25 18.18
C GLU A 489 -13.94 20.85 17.54
N PRO A 490 -12.73 20.36 17.16
CA PRO A 490 -12.54 18.99 16.68
C PRO A 490 -12.93 17.94 17.73
N ARG A 491 -13.66 16.91 17.32
CA ARG A 491 -14.05 15.81 18.21
C ARG A 491 -13.09 14.61 18.10
N PRO A 492 -12.81 13.91 19.22
CA PRO A 492 -12.04 12.68 19.21
C PRO A 492 -12.86 11.57 18.56
N VAL A 493 -12.17 10.66 17.89
CA VAL A 493 -12.77 9.49 17.24
C VAL A 493 -12.00 8.25 17.61
N SER A 494 -12.65 7.10 17.48
CA SER A 494 -11.97 5.83 17.56
C SER A 494 -11.26 5.45 16.26
N GLU A 495 -10.42 4.43 16.34
CA GLU A 495 -9.91 3.71 15.19
C GLU A 495 -11.09 3.09 14.42
N PRO A 496 -10.99 3.01 13.09
CA PRO A 496 -12.06 2.48 12.28
C PRO A 496 -12.10 0.97 12.45
N VAL A 497 -13.29 0.46 12.71
CA VAL A 497 -13.56 -0.98 12.70
C VAL A 497 -14.29 -1.32 11.41
N ALA A 498 -13.68 -2.19 10.62
CA ALA A 498 -14.18 -2.53 9.30
C ALA A 498 -15.15 -3.72 9.37
N LEU A 499 -16.44 -3.44 9.24
CA LEU A 499 -17.46 -4.48 9.05
C LEU A 499 -17.47 -4.87 7.57
N ARG A 500 -17.19 -6.13 7.25
CA ARG A 500 -17.25 -6.64 5.86
C ARG A 500 -18.38 -7.61 5.74
N ILE A 501 -19.16 -7.49 4.67
CA ILE A 501 -20.31 -8.35 4.45
C ILE A 501 -20.55 -8.50 2.96
N ILE A 502 -20.78 -9.74 2.55
CA ILE A 502 -21.39 -10.03 1.25
C ILE A 502 -22.89 -9.89 1.47
N ALA A 503 -23.52 -8.93 0.79
CA ALA A 503 -24.93 -8.65 0.95
C ALA A 503 -25.78 -9.93 0.76
N PRO A 504 -26.92 -10.07 1.46
CA PRO A 504 -27.86 -11.14 1.17
C PRO A 504 -28.26 -11.15 -0.32
N PRO A 505 -28.58 -12.32 -0.89
CA PRO A 505 -29.02 -12.39 -2.29
C PRO A 505 -30.17 -11.42 -2.57
N ARG A 506 -30.17 -10.82 -3.77
CA ARG A 506 -31.16 -9.82 -4.25
C ARG A 506 -31.12 -8.45 -3.57
N SER A 507 -30.22 -8.22 -2.61
CA SER A 507 -30.09 -6.90 -2.00
C SER A 507 -29.63 -5.87 -3.03
N ALA A 508 -30.34 -4.75 -3.10
CA ALA A 508 -30.02 -3.59 -3.93
C ALA A 508 -29.63 -2.36 -3.08
N ARG A 509 -29.84 -2.42 -1.75
CA ARG A 509 -29.56 -1.32 -0.82
C ARG A 509 -29.14 -1.83 0.56
N VAL A 510 -28.29 -1.08 1.24
CA VAL A 510 -28.04 -1.22 2.69
C VAL A 510 -28.24 0.11 3.40
N ASP A 511 -28.94 0.06 4.53
CA ASP A 511 -29.11 1.17 5.45
C ASP A 511 -28.27 0.89 6.70
N VAL A 512 -27.41 1.83 7.06
CA VAL A 512 -26.52 1.75 8.23
C VAL A 512 -27.01 2.70 9.31
N THR A 513 -27.31 2.18 10.49
CA THR A 513 -27.69 2.96 11.67
C THR A 513 -26.82 2.58 12.87
N ALA A 514 -26.72 3.46 13.86
CA ALA A 514 -25.94 3.27 15.07
C ALA A 514 -26.71 3.71 16.33
N GLY A 515 -26.55 2.98 17.42
CA GLY A 515 -27.20 3.27 18.71
C GLY A 515 -26.62 4.48 19.46
N GLY A 516 -25.63 5.16 18.90
CA GLY A 516 -24.99 6.35 19.45
C GLY A 516 -24.10 7.03 18.41
N PRO A 517 -23.48 8.19 18.71
CA PRO A 517 -22.69 8.96 17.75
C PRO A 517 -21.59 8.14 17.08
N ALA A 518 -21.81 7.79 15.82
CA ALA A 518 -20.91 6.96 15.02
C ALA A 518 -20.66 7.60 13.66
N ALA A 519 -19.38 7.80 13.31
CA ALA A 519 -18.98 8.20 11.98
C ALA A 519 -18.76 6.95 11.12
N VAL A 520 -19.47 6.86 10.00
CA VAL A 520 -19.39 5.73 9.08
C VAL A 520 -18.85 6.15 7.71
N ARG A 521 -18.10 5.25 7.09
CA ARG A 521 -17.68 5.35 5.69
C ARG A 521 -17.87 4.02 5.00
N LEU A 522 -18.50 4.08 3.83
CA LEU A 522 -18.90 2.91 3.05
C LEU A 522 -17.92 2.66 1.91
N TYR A 523 -17.70 1.40 1.57
CA TYR A 523 -16.84 0.99 0.46
C TYR A 523 -17.39 -0.21 -0.30
N ALA A 524 -17.20 -0.19 -1.61
CA ALA A 524 -17.38 -1.32 -2.51
C ALA A 524 -16.04 -2.00 -2.77
N TYR A 525 -16.07 -3.32 -2.96
CA TYR A 525 -14.90 -4.07 -3.37
C TYR A 525 -14.65 -3.92 -4.89
N ALA A 526 -13.41 -3.66 -5.26
CA ALA A 526 -12.88 -3.74 -6.62
C ALA A 526 -11.81 -4.83 -6.63
N ASP A 527 -11.85 -5.76 -7.58
CA ASP A 527 -10.86 -6.84 -7.68
C ASP A 527 -9.54 -6.35 -8.29
N ASP A 528 -8.92 -5.38 -7.62
CA ASP A 528 -7.64 -4.75 -8.00
C ASP A 528 -6.63 -4.84 -6.83
N ASP A 529 -5.39 -4.53 -7.17
CA ASP A 529 -4.32 -4.38 -6.20
C ASP A 529 -4.28 -2.98 -5.59
N ASP A 530 -3.77 -2.96 -4.37
CA ASP A 530 -3.65 -1.77 -3.54
C ASP A 530 -2.27 -1.15 -3.82
N GLU A 531 -2.20 -0.04 -4.55
CA GLU A 531 -0.95 0.68 -4.88
C GLU A 531 -0.96 2.07 -4.25
N LEU A 532 0.09 2.39 -3.50
CA LEU A 532 0.28 3.72 -2.91
C LEU A 532 0.64 4.76 -3.98
N ASP A 533 0.33 6.01 -3.70
CA ASP A 533 0.79 7.15 -4.50
C ASP A 533 2.24 7.50 -4.13
N ALA A 534 2.93 8.18 -5.05
CA ALA A 534 4.21 8.80 -4.72
C ALA A 534 4.00 9.94 -3.71
N PRO A 535 4.98 10.23 -2.82
CA PRO A 535 6.28 9.56 -2.68
C PRO A 535 6.20 8.25 -1.86
N TYR A 536 5.07 7.93 -1.24
CA TYR A 536 4.95 6.82 -0.30
C TYR A 536 5.25 5.44 -0.90
N ARG A 537 4.92 5.24 -2.19
CA ARG A 537 5.24 3.99 -2.90
C ARG A 537 6.73 3.78 -3.11
N ASP A 538 7.51 4.85 -3.14
CA ASP A 538 8.95 4.82 -3.44
C ASP A 538 9.77 4.41 -2.20
N TRP A 539 9.12 4.34 -1.03
CA TRP A 539 9.70 3.97 0.26
C TRP A 539 9.02 2.71 0.85
N PRO A 540 9.32 1.51 0.33
CA PRO A 540 8.88 0.27 0.94
C PRO A 540 9.56 0.05 2.29
N VAL A 541 8.81 -0.48 3.26
CA VAL A 541 9.30 -0.76 4.64
C VAL A 541 8.99 -2.20 5.03
N ASP A 542 9.98 -2.88 5.62
CA ASP A 542 9.88 -4.26 6.07
C ASP A 542 9.42 -4.33 7.53
N GLY A 543 8.14 -4.64 7.72
CA GLY A 543 7.58 -4.79 9.07
C GLY A 543 6.87 -3.55 9.58
N ALA A 544 6.83 -2.47 8.80
CA ALA A 544 5.89 -1.37 8.95
C ALA A 544 4.92 -1.29 7.75
N ARG A 545 3.97 -0.37 7.82
CA ARG A 545 3.05 -0.04 6.73
C ARG A 545 2.66 1.42 6.78
N TRP A 546 2.33 1.95 5.62
CA TRP A 546 1.70 3.26 5.52
C TRP A 546 0.23 3.23 5.95
N ARG A 547 -0.12 4.09 6.90
CA ARG A 547 -1.48 4.37 7.36
C ARG A 547 -1.99 5.63 6.65
N TYR A 548 -3.21 5.57 6.11
CA TYR A 548 -3.89 6.60 5.29
C TYR A 548 -3.15 7.17 4.07
N ALA A 549 -1.96 6.69 3.72
CA ALA A 549 -1.27 7.14 2.52
C ALA A 549 -2.20 7.04 1.29
N PRO A 550 -2.18 8.06 0.42
CA PRO A 550 -2.98 8.08 -0.79
C PRO A 550 -2.65 6.87 -1.67
N ARG A 551 -3.64 6.45 -2.44
CA ARG A 551 -3.56 5.28 -3.32
C ARG A 551 -3.93 5.66 -4.74
N VAL A 552 -3.10 5.22 -5.68
CA VAL A 552 -3.39 5.33 -7.12
C VAL A 552 -4.36 4.23 -7.53
N ARG A 553 -4.16 3.01 -7.01
CA ARG A 553 -5.07 1.87 -7.17
C ARG A 553 -5.53 1.38 -5.80
N ARG A 554 -6.82 1.09 -5.68
CA ARG A 554 -7.42 0.67 -4.41
C ARG A 554 -8.40 -0.47 -4.62
N ARG A 555 -8.31 -1.47 -3.76
CA ARG A 555 -9.24 -2.60 -3.69
C ARG A 555 -10.58 -2.23 -3.07
N TRP A 556 -10.60 -1.20 -2.23
CA TRP A 556 -11.82 -0.68 -1.60
C TRP A 556 -12.08 0.72 -2.13
N LEU A 557 -13.12 0.84 -2.94
CA LEU A 557 -13.57 2.11 -3.50
C LEU A 557 -14.60 2.72 -2.55
N PRO A 558 -14.48 4.01 -2.19
CA PRO A 558 -15.48 4.65 -1.35
C PRO A 558 -16.86 4.61 -2.03
N ILE A 559 -17.93 4.67 -1.24
CA ILE A 559 -19.30 4.86 -1.73
C ILE A 559 -19.79 6.19 -1.17
N VAL A 560 -20.37 7.02 -2.05
CA VAL A 560 -21.19 8.17 -1.62
C VAL A 560 -22.59 7.62 -1.28
N PRO A 561 -23.12 7.88 -0.08
CA PRO A 561 -24.48 7.49 0.28
C PRO A 561 -25.50 8.04 -0.71
N ALA A 562 -26.53 7.27 -1.02
CA ALA A 562 -27.63 7.71 -1.89
C ALA A 562 -28.38 8.93 -1.30
N ASN A 563 -28.38 9.07 0.02
CA ASN A 563 -28.96 10.19 0.75
C ASN A 563 -27.90 11.22 1.23
N ALA A 564 -26.74 11.31 0.58
CA ALA A 564 -25.65 12.17 1.02
C ALA A 564 -26.03 13.66 1.12
N GLU A 565 -26.87 14.17 0.21
CA GLU A 565 -27.37 15.55 0.24
C GLU A 565 -28.28 15.80 1.44
N ALA A 566 -29.23 14.89 1.70
CA ALA A 566 -30.10 14.96 2.86
C ALA A 566 -29.29 14.92 4.18
N LEU A 567 -28.31 14.01 4.26
CA LEU A 567 -27.39 13.93 5.40
C LEU A 567 -26.57 15.22 5.55
N ALA A 568 -26.14 15.85 4.46
CA ALA A 568 -25.42 17.12 4.52
C ALA A 568 -26.33 18.27 4.99
N ALA A 569 -27.55 18.35 4.48
CA ALA A 569 -28.56 19.34 4.89
C ALA A 569 -28.95 19.19 6.37
N ALA A 570 -28.99 17.97 6.88
CA ALA A 570 -29.21 17.66 8.30
C ALA A 570 -27.97 17.90 9.18
N GLY A 571 -26.84 18.36 8.61
CA GLY A 571 -25.59 18.56 9.35
C GLY A 571 -24.95 17.24 9.80
N LEU A 572 -25.26 16.11 9.17
CA LEU A 572 -24.73 14.77 9.47
C LEU A 572 -23.54 14.36 8.59
N ARG A 573 -23.13 15.22 7.63
CA ARG A 573 -21.88 15.08 6.88
C ARG A 573 -20.74 15.74 7.67
N ALA A 574 -19.71 14.97 7.98
CA ALA A 574 -18.52 15.45 8.67
C ALA A 574 -17.24 15.08 7.90
N THR A 575 -16.10 15.60 8.34
CA THR A 575 -14.80 15.31 7.74
C THR A 575 -13.86 14.76 8.79
N ILE A 576 -13.27 13.59 8.53
CA ILE A 576 -12.17 13.10 9.36
C ILE A 576 -10.85 13.65 8.82
N SER A 577 -10.06 14.24 9.70
CA SER A 577 -8.63 14.52 9.49
C SER A 577 -7.82 13.36 10.08
N SER A 578 -6.94 12.75 9.30
CA SER A 578 -6.09 11.62 9.72
C SER A 578 -4.66 11.83 9.26
N GLN A 579 -3.68 11.53 10.10
CA GLN A 579 -2.27 11.66 9.71
C GLN A 579 -1.76 10.45 8.92
N VAL A 580 -1.10 10.70 7.80
CA VAL A 580 -0.34 9.69 7.06
C VAL A 580 0.93 9.39 7.85
N ARG A 581 1.17 8.13 8.17
CA ARG A 581 2.27 7.72 9.06
C ARG A 581 2.66 6.27 8.84
N LEU A 582 3.84 5.89 9.32
CA LEU A 582 4.19 4.48 9.44
C LEU A 582 3.56 3.89 10.70
N GLU A 583 3.01 2.70 10.59
CA GLU A 583 2.64 1.89 11.74
C GLU A 583 3.40 0.57 11.69
N PRO A 584 3.86 0.04 12.83
CA PRO A 584 4.32 -1.33 12.87
C PRO A 584 3.24 -2.23 12.28
N ARG A 585 3.64 -3.15 11.39
CA ARG A 585 2.79 -4.30 11.12
C ARG A 585 2.72 -5.04 12.44
N THR A 586 1.59 -4.92 13.13
CA THR A 586 1.24 -5.87 14.18
C THR A 586 1.31 -7.24 13.51
N THR A 587 2.45 -7.90 13.64
CA THR A 587 2.57 -9.31 13.32
C THR A 587 1.57 -9.92 14.25
N GLY A 588 0.37 -10.29 13.74
CA GLY A 588 -0.60 -11.07 14.49
C GLY A 588 0.23 -12.12 15.22
N ARG A 589 0.24 -11.97 16.55
CA ARG A 589 1.15 -12.58 17.53
C ARG A 589 2.06 -13.60 16.84
N ARG A 590 3.31 -13.21 16.45
CA ARG A 590 4.28 -14.05 15.71
C ARG A 590 3.92 -15.49 15.93
N GLY A 591 3.19 -16.09 14.99
CA GLY A 591 2.54 -17.37 15.25
C GLY A 591 3.61 -18.30 15.74
N ARG A 592 3.62 -18.58 17.05
CA ARG A 592 4.21 -19.80 17.58
C ARG A 592 3.58 -20.84 16.68
N GLU A 593 4.41 -21.49 15.85
CA GLU A 593 3.95 -22.50 14.91
C GLU A 593 2.91 -23.32 15.66
N PRO A 594 1.60 -23.26 15.28
CA PRO A 594 0.55 -23.72 16.16
C PRO A 594 0.92 -25.13 16.58
N ALA A 595 0.97 -25.33 17.90
CA ALA A 595 1.30 -26.61 18.47
C ALA A 595 0.30 -27.61 17.91
N THR A 596 0.76 -28.42 16.95
CA THR A 596 0.19 -29.74 16.63
C THR A 596 -1.30 -29.82 16.31
N GLU A 597 -1.92 -28.80 15.71
CA GLU A 597 -3.13 -29.09 14.92
C GLU A 597 -2.74 -29.89 13.67
N ALA A 598 -3.60 -30.81 13.23
CA ALA A 598 -3.29 -31.85 12.25
C ALA A 598 -2.86 -31.29 10.88
N THR A 599 -1.56 -31.09 10.70
CA THR A 599 -0.99 -30.78 9.39
C THR A 599 -1.13 -31.98 8.47
N VAL A 600 -1.94 -31.86 7.42
CA VAL A 600 -2.16 -32.93 6.43
C VAL A 600 -1.43 -32.59 5.15
N SER A 601 -0.49 -33.45 4.74
CA SER A 601 0.21 -33.31 3.46
C SER A 601 -0.76 -33.50 2.30
N VAL A 602 -0.73 -32.59 1.32
CA VAL A 602 -1.62 -32.63 0.14
C VAL A 602 -0.79 -32.85 -1.11
N ARG A 603 -1.29 -33.73 -1.99
CA ARG A 603 -0.66 -34.00 -3.29
C ARG A 603 -1.31 -33.15 -4.38
N PRO A 604 -0.55 -32.62 -5.35
CA PRO A 604 -1.13 -32.05 -6.55
C PRO A 604 -1.97 -33.08 -7.31
N LEU A 605 -3.00 -32.60 -7.99
CA LEU A 605 -3.78 -33.35 -8.97
C LEU A 605 -2.90 -33.67 -10.19
N GLY A 606 -3.10 -34.84 -10.78
CA GLY A 606 -2.29 -35.35 -11.88
C GLY A 606 -0.97 -35.98 -11.43
N THR A 607 -0.01 -36.06 -12.34
CA THR A 607 1.31 -36.70 -12.13
C THR A 607 2.45 -35.74 -12.45
N PRO A 608 2.58 -34.60 -11.72
CA PRO A 608 3.70 -33.69 -11.96
C PRO A 608 5.04 -34.36 -11.64
N PRO A 609 6.14 -33.94 -12.28
CA PRO A 609 7.47 -34.43 -11.94
C PRO A 609 7.73 -34.25 -10.44
N GLN A 610 8.26 -35.29 -9.81
CA GLN A 610 8.51 -35.33 -8.37
C GLN A 610 9.97 -35.65 -8.08
N ALA A 611 10.48 -35.16 -6.97
CA ALA A 611 11.79 -35.51 -6.44
C ALA A 611 11.68 -35.78 -4.93
N ARG A 612 12.65 -36.52 -4.39
CA ARG A 612 12.87 -36.59 -2.96
C ARG A 612 14.00 -35.63 -2.61
N ILE A 613 13.90 -34.99 -1.47
CA ILE A 613 14.88 -34.01 -1.02
C ILE A 613 15.28 -34.28 0.42
N VAL A 614 16.48 -33.84 0.78
CA VAL A 614 16.97 -33.70 2.14
C VAL A 614 16.82 -32.24 2.53
N GLU A 615 16.01 -31.96 3.54
CA GLU A 615 15.84 -30.64 4.15
C GLU A 615 16.58 -30.62 5.51
N PRO A 616 17.67 -29.87 5.67
CA PRO A 616 18.41 -29.80 6.93
C PRO A 616 17.55 -29.27 8.09
N VAL A 617 17.81 -29.74 9.30
CA VAL A 617 17.22 -29.18 10.53
C VAL A 617 18.19 -28.15 11.11
N GLU A 618 17.69 -26.92 11.27
CA GLU A 618 18.44 -25.81 11.85
C GLU A 618 18.93 -26.14 13.26
N ALA A 619 20.12 -25.64 13.63
CA ALA A 619 20.76 -25.98 14.90
C ALA A 619 19.86 -25.74 16.12
N GLY A 620 19.13 -24.61 16.15
CA GLY A 620 18.22 -24.26 17.23
C GLY A 620 16.96 -25.13 17.35
N ASP A 621 16.63 -25.92 16.31
CA ASP A 621 15.44 -26.77 16.29
C ASP A 621 15.76 -28.25 16.57
N ARG A 622 17.03 -28.65 16.63
CA ARG A 622 17.46 -30.06 16.65
C ARG A 622 16.92 -30.83 17.85
N GLU A 623 17.02 -30.28 19.05
CA GLU A 623 16.52 -30.92 20.27
C GLU A 623 15.00 -31.14 20.22
N THR A 624 14.25 -30.13 19.79
CA THR A 624 12.79 -30.22 19.64
C THR A 624 12.40 -31.27 18.60
N VAL A 625 13.14 -31.34 17.49
CA VAL A 625 12.91 -32.34 16.43
C VAL A 625 13.31 -33.74 16.87
N ALA A 626 14.42 -33.90 17.60
CA ALA A 626 14.85 -35.17 18.16
C ALA A 626 13.82 -35.73 19.14
N ALA A 627 13.30 -34.88 20.04
CA ALA A 627 12.31 -35.27 21.04
C ALA A 627 10.97 -35.72 20.42
N ARG A 628 10.54 -35.08 19.32
CA ARG A 628 9.27 -35.39 18.63
C ARG A 628 9.40 -36.47 17.56
N TRP A 629 10.57 -36.61 16.95
CA TRP A 629 10.91 -37.45 15.81
C TRP A 629 9.81 -37.56 14.72
N PRO A 630 9.49 -36.45 14.02
CA PRO A 630 8.41 -36.44 13.04
C PRO A 630 8.74 -37.35 11.84
N PRO A 631 7.72 -37.88 11.11
CA PRO A 631 7.94 -38.77 9.98
C PRO A 631 8.90 -38.21 8.92
N GLY A 632 9.80 -39.08 8.44
CA GLY A 632 10.83 -38.74 7.46
C GLY A 632 12.07 -38.05 8.03
N THR A 633 12.20 -37.94 9.35
CA THR A 633 13.43 -37.42 10.00
C THR A 633 14.51 -38.49 9.99
N VAL A 634 15.75 -38.07 9.73
CA VAL A 634 16.96 -38.90 9.75
C VAL A 634 18.08 -38.19 10.49
N ALA A 635 18.95 -38.96 11.14
CA ALA A 635 20.17 -38.48 11.79
C ALA A 635 21.38 -38.93 10.98
N TYR A 636 22.30 -38.02 10.68
CA TYR A 636 23.54 -38.35 9.99
C TYR A 636 24.53 -39.05 10.93
N VAL A 637 25.24 -40.03 10.38
CA VAL A 637 26.32 -40.78 11.04
C VAL A 637 27.56 -40.76 10.15
N GLU A 638 28.71 -40.51 10.74
CA GLU A 638 29.99 -40.60 10.05
C GLU A 638 30.33 -42.08 9.78
N PRO A 639 30.87 -42.43 8.59
CA PRO A 639 31.33 -43.77 8.32
C PRO A 639 32.32 -44.26 9.39
N GLY A 640 32.07 -45.45 9.95
CA GLY A 640 32.86 -46.06 11.02
C GLY A 640 32.49 -45.60 12.44
N ALA A 641 31.74 -44.51 12.61
CA ALA A 641 31.31 -44.06 13.94
C ALA A 641 30.16 -44.94 14.48
N ALA A 642 30.26 -45.32 15.75
CA ALA A 642 29.21 -46.00 16.49
C ALA A 642 28.37 -44.98 17.27
N ARG A 643 27.04 -45.04 17.16
CA ARG A 643 26.14 -44.14 17.90
C ARG A 643 24.90 -44.87 18.39
N ALA A 644 24.45 -44.51 19.60
CA ALA A 644 23.23 -45.05 20.18
C ALA A 644 21.97 -44.37 19.60
N TYR A 645 21.00 -45.17 19.18
CA TYR A 645 19.70 -44.73 18.67
C TYR A 645 18.57 -45.38 19.46
N ASP A 646 17.51 -44.62 19.70
CA ASP A 646 16.28 -45.13 20.30
C ASP A 646 15.37 -45.72 19.21
N THR A 647 15.25 -47.04 19.21
CA THR A 647 14.43 -47.79 18.26
C THR A 647 12.98 -47.98 18.69
N ALA A 648 12.66 -47.66 19.96
CA ALA A 648 11.28 -47.62 20.44
C ALA A 648 10.55 -46.37 19.93
N ARG A 649 11.28 -45.29 19.62
CA ARG A 649 10.76 -44.04 19.05
C ARG A 649 10.97 -43.97 17.53
N GLY A 650 10.00 -43.42 16.81
CA GLY A 650 10.08 -43.17 15.36
C GLY A 650 9.18 -44.01 14.45
N GLY A 651 8.20 -44.71 15.02
CA GLY A 651 7.11 -45.38 14.29
C GLY A 651 7.30 -46.90 14.12
N PRO A 652 6.27 -47.62 13.67
CA PRO A 652 6.22 -49.10 13.69
C PRO A 652 7.10 -49.79 12.63
N GLN A 653 7.89 -49.04 11.86
CA GLN A 653 8.67 -49.58 10.76
C GLN A 653 10.03 -50.11 11.25
N ARG A 654 10.68 -50.94 10.43
CA ARG A 654 12.06 -51.39 10.69
C ARG A 654 13.03 -50.21 10.54
N VAL A 655 14.17 -50.25 11.23
CA VAL A 655 15.21 -49.23 11.11
C VAL A 655 15.75 -49.23 9.67
N SER A 656 15.86 -48.05 9.08
CA SER A 656 16.38 -47.83 7.74
C SER A 656 17.64 -46.98 7.79
N VAL A 657 18.67 -47.44 7.11
CA VAL A 657 19.92 -46.72 6.87
C VAL A 657 19.93 -46.27 5.41
N TYR A 658 19.97 -44.96 5.20
CA TYR A 658 20.16 -44.33 3.91
C TYR A 658 21.65 -44.13 3.66
N TYR A 659 22.10 -44.37 2.44
CA TYR A 659 23.48 -44.14 2.03
C TYR A 659 23.55 -43.34 0.74
N TRP A 660 24.62 -42.56 0.62
CA TRP A 660 25.07 -41.87 -0.59
C TRP A 660 26.56 -42.12 -0.73
N VAL A 661 27.00 -42.58 -1.90
CA VAL A 661 28.40 -42.86 -2.23
C VAL A 661 28.75 -42.22 -3.56
N ASP A 662 30.02 -41.87 -3.73
CA ASP A 662 30.49 -41.32 -5.00
C ASP A 662 30.40 -42.37 -6.11
N ARG A 663 30.38 -41.92 -7.37
CA ARG A 663 30.29 -42.82 -8.52
C ARG A 663 31.44 -43.85 -8.57
N ALA A 664 32.61 -43.47 -8.06
CA ALA A 664 33.77 -44.35 -7.96
C ALA A 664 33.59 -45.48 -6.91
N ASP A 665 32.70 -45.28 -5.94
CA ASP A 665 32.44 -46.20 -4.83
C ASP A 665 31.21 -47.10 -5.06
N VAL A 666 30.60 -47.05 -6.24
CA VAL A 666 29.55 -48.00 -6.64
C VAL A 666 30.20 -49.38 -6.80
N GLY A 667 29.73 -50.36 -6.03
CA GLY A 667 30.32 -51.69 -5.89
C GLY A 667 31.00 -51.92 -4.54
N ALA A 668 31.29 -50.86 -3.78
CA ALA A 668 31.86 -50.93 -2.44
C ALA A 668 30.89 -51.61 -1.46
N SER A 669 31.43 -52.21 -0.38
CA SER A 669 30.61 -52.84 0.67
C SER A 669 30.24 -51.83 1.76
N ILE A 670 28.97 -51.83 2.15
CA ILE A 670 28.48 -51.20 3.38
C ILE A 670 28.15 -52.32 4.38
N THR A 671 28.76 -52.26 5.56
CA THR A 671 28.49 -53.16 6.68
C THR A 671 27.85 -52.38 7.81
N ILE A 672 26.71 -52.86 8.32
CA ILE A 672 26.00 -52.24 9.44
C ILE A 672 26.07 -53.19 10.63
N ALA A 673 26.77 -52.76 11.67
CA ALA A 673 26.84 -53.44 12.95
C ALA A 673 25.80 -52.86 13.92
N VAL A 674 25.11 -53.73 14.64
CA VAL A 674 24.18 -53.37 15.72
C VAL A 674 24.67 -54.03 16.99
N ASP A 675 24.98 -53.21 18.00
CA ASP A 675 25.57 -53.61 19.27
C ASP A 675 26.85 -54.43 19.09
N GLY A 676 27.72 -53.97 18.18
CA GLY A 676 29.00 -54.62 17.86
C GLY A 676 28.91 -55.85 16.96
N VAL A 677 27.70 -56.31 16.60
CA VAL A 677 27.49 -57.49 15.74
C VAL A 677 27.11 -57.07 14.34
N ASP A 678 27.86 -57.51 13.33
CA ASP A 678 27.53 -57.33 11.91
C ASP A 678 26.15 -57.94 11.59
N ARG A 679 25.17 -57.09 11.28
CA ARG A 679 23.80 -57.54 10.98
C ARG A 679 23.53 -57.59 9.48
N VAL A 680 24.09 -56.65 8.73
CA VAL A 680 23.86 -56.54 7.29
C VAL A 680 25.15 -56.15 6.59
N ARG A 681 25.52 -56.89 5.55
CA ARG A 681 26.55 -56.51 4.59
C ARG A 681 25.95 -56.46 3.19
N ARG A 682 26.09 -55.33 2.51
CA ARG A 682 25.52 -55.09 1.17
C ARG A 682 26.57 -54.42 0.28
N ARG A 683 26.70 -54.86 -0.97
CA ARG A 683 27.42 -54.08 -1.99
C ARG A 683 26.50 -52.98 -2.53
N THR A 684 27.03 -51.78 -2.72
CA THR A 684 26.31 -50.67 -3.33
C THR A 684 26.10 -50.97 -4.81
N THR A 685 24.86 -50.90 -5.29
CA THR A 685 24.52 -51.09 -6.72
C THR A 685 24.16 -49.77 -7.41
N ALA A 686 24.13 -48.69 -6.66
CA ALA A 686 23.81 -47.34 -7.10
C ALA A 686 24.51 -46.33 -6.17
N THR A 687 24.62 -45.08 -6.61
CA THR A 687 25.21 -43.97 -5.84
C THR A 687 24.41 -43.60 -4.59
N HIS A 688 23.18 -44.10 -4.46
CA HIS A 688 22.37 -43.95 -3.27
C HIS A 688 21.46 -45.15 -3.08
N GLY A 689 20.99 -45.35 -1.85
CA GLY A 689 20.03 -46.40 -1.58
C GLY A 689 19.53 -46.40 -0.14
N ARG A 690 18.75 -47.43 0.18
CA ARG A 690 18.19 -47.67 1.51
C ARG A 690 18.41 -49.12 1.89
N ILE A 691 19.01 -49.34 3.04
CA ILE A 691 19.18 -50.65 3.66
C ILE A 691 18.23 -50.72 4.85
N THR A 692 17.32 -51.68 4.85
CA THR A 692 16.40 -51.90 5.98
C THR A 692 16.96 -53.01 6.85
N LEU A 693 17.15 -52.71 8.14
CA LEU A 693 17.67 -53.67 9.11
C LEU A 693 16.64 -54.75 9.44
N PRO A 694 17.07 -55.92 9.92
CA PRO A 694 16.19 -56.85 10.62
C PRO A 694 15.43 -56.16 11.76
N ARG A 695 14.32 -56.74 12.20
CA ARG A 695 13.54 -56.18 13.30
C ARG A 695 14.40 -56.19 14.58
N LEU A 696 14.65 -55.01 15.15
CA LEU A 696 15.33 -54.85 16.42
C LEU A 696 14.31 -54.86 17.56
N ALA A 697 14.75 -55.25 18.76
CA ALA A 697 13.94 -55.09 19.96
C ALA A 697 13.72 -53.59 20.23
N PRO A 698 12.57 -53.17 20.79
CA PRO A 698 12.40 -51.79 21.21
C PRO A 698 13.41 -51.44 22.31
N GLY A 699 14.17 -50.36 22.12
CA GLY A 699 15.17 -49.91 23.09
C GLY A 699 16.31 -49.13 22.44
N HIS A 700 17.36 -48.88 23.22
CA HIS A 700 18.57 -48.21 22.75
C HIS A 700 19.52 -49.23 22.10
N HIS A 701 19.92 -48.96 20.87
CA HIS A 701 20.86 -49.80 20.14
C HIS A 701 21.99 -48.97 19.57
N THR A 702 23.22 -49.46 19.68
CA THR A 702 24.40 -48.84 19.07
C THR A 702 24.50 -49.30 17.63
N ILE A 703 24.38 -48.37 16.69
CA ILE A 703 24.49 -48.63 15.26
C ILE A 703 25.80 -48.03 14.75
N ALA A 704 26.64 -48.85 14.13
CA ALA A 704 27.85 -48.44 13.44
C ALA A 704 27.77 -48.84 11.97
N VAL A 705 28.19 -47.94 11.06
CA VAL A 705 28.11 -48.18 9.62
C VAL A 705 29.50 -48.04 9.02
N ALA A 706 30.13 -49.16 8.68
CA ALA A 706 31.37 -49.18 7.91
C ALA A 706 31.04 -49.00 6.42
N ALA A 707 31.52 -47.91 5.84
CA ALA A 707 31.31 -47.51 4.45
C ALA A 707 32.55 -46.75 3.95
N PRO A 708 32.69 -46.50 2.63
CA PRO A 708 33.74 -45.61 2.11
C PRO A 708 33.77 -44.26 2.82
N ALA A 709 34.94 -43.65 2.98
CA ALA A 709 35.08 -42.38 3.71
C ALA A 709 34.32 -41.20 3.06
N SER A 710 34.12 -41.27 1.74
CA SER A 710 33.28 -40.36 0.94
C SER A 710 31.77 -40.52 1.22
N ALA A 711 31.36 -41.64 1.83
CA ALA A 711 29.96 -41.98 1.98
C ALA A 711 29.27 -41.07 3.00
N ARG A 712 28.07 -40.61 2.66
CA ARG A 712 27.15 -39.99 3.62
C ARG A 712 26.14 -41.03 4.05
N ILE A 713 25.94 -41.16 5.36
CA ILE A 713 25.04 -42.16 5.93
C ILE A 713 24.03 -41.48 6.86
N ALA A 714 22.77 -41.89 6.80
CA ALA A 714 21.74 -41.40 7.73
C ALA A 714 20.82 -42.52 8.22
N VAL A 715 20.45 -42.47 9.49
CA VAL A 715 19.57 -43.44 10.17
C VAL A 715 18.22 -42.80 10.47
N ASP A 716 17.12 -43.50 10.22
CA ASP A 716 15.75 -43.01 10.45
C ASP A 716 15.27 -43.13 11.91
N ARG A 717 16.19 -43.14 12.88
CA ARG A 717 15.90 -43.21 14.32
C ARG A 717 16.50 -42.06 15.11
N PRO A 718 15.83 -41.60 16.18
CA PRO A 718 16.36 -40.55 17.03
C PRO A 718 17.65 -41.02 17.70
N PRO A 719 18.73 -40.23 17.66
CA PRO A 719 19.90 -40.52 18.47
C PRO A 719 19.54 -40.32 19.95
N VAL A 720 20.13 -41.13 20.84
CA VAL A 720 19.93 -40.99 22.30
C VAL A 720 20.46 -39.64 22.78
N ASP A 721 21.59 -39.20 22.21
CA ASP A 721 22.12 -37.84 22.34
C ASP A 721 22.08 -37.13 20.98
N ALA A 722 21.28 -36.06 20.89
CA ALA A 722 21.16 -35.26 19.67
C ALA A 722 22.20 -34.13 19.58
N SER A 723 22.99 -33.92 20.63
CA SER A 723 24.04 -32.89 20.66
C SER A 723 25.08 -33.16 19.56
N GLY A 724 25.39 -32.13 18.77
CA GLY A 724 26.32 -32.25 17.64
C GLY A 724 25.83 -33.12 16.47
N VAL A 725 24.67 -33.79 16.56
CA VAL A 725 24.14 -34.64 15.49
C VAL A 725 23.43 -33.79 14.45
N ALA A 726 23.89 -33.84 13.20
CA ALA A 726 23.17 -33.24 12.09
C ALA A 726 21.89 -34.05 11.82
N LEU A 727 20.74 -33.37 11.91
CA LEU A 727 19.43 -33.93 11.57
C LEU A 727 18.96 -33.38 10.23
N ALA A 728 18.22 -34.19 9.48
CA ALA A 728 17.54 -33.77 8.27
C ALA A 728 16.17 -34.43 8.13
N ARG A 729 15.37 -33.88 7.24
CA ARG A 729 14.03 -34.36 6.90
C ARG A 729 13.99 -34.74 5.44
N ILE A 730 13.71 -36.00 5.16
CA ILE A 730 13.44 -36.46 3.80
C ILE A 730 12.01 -36.06 3.42
N ARG A 731 11.88 -35.26 2.38
CA ARG A 731 10.58 -34.76 1.87
C ARG A 731 10.38 -35.14 0.43
N ARG A 732 9.12 -35.24 0.02
CA ARG A 732 8.73 -35.31 -1.39
C ARG A 732 8.31 -33.92 -1.85
N VAL A 733 8.82 -33.52 -3.00
CA VAL A 733 8.50 -32.24 -3.65
C VAL A 733 8.07 -32.47 -5.09
N TYR A 734 7.38 -31.50 -5.64
CA TYR A 734 6.85 -31.49 -7.00
C TYR A 734 7.45 -30.32 -7.76
N ALA A 735 7.76 -30.52 -9.03
CA ALA A 735 8.27 -29.47 -9.90
C ALA A 735 7.15 -28.44 -10.14
N LEU A 736 7.46 -27.19 -9.87
CA LEU A 736 6.64 -26.02 -10.17
C LEU A 736 7.32 -25.23 -11.29
N ASP A 737 7.15 -25.75 -12.50
CA ASP A 737 7.69 -25.21 -13.74
C ASP A 737 6.71 -24.15 -14.31
N ARG A 738 6.50 -24.14 -15.64
CA ARG A 738 5.51 -23.25 -16.28
C ARG A 738 4.07 -23.72 -16.10
N ALA A 739 3.85 -25.02 -15.92
CA ALA A 739 2.52 -25.57 -15.72
C ALA A 739 2.05 -25.32 -14.28
N PRO A 740 0.82 -24.81 -14.07
CA PRO A 740 0.29 -24.61 -12.73
C PRO A 740 0.01 -25.94 -12.04
N LEU A 741 0.32 -26.02 -10.74
CA LEU A 741 -0.08 -27.16 -9.90
C LEU A 741 -1.43 -26.87 -9.25
N ARG A 742 -2.31 -27.87 -9.23
CA ARG A 742 -3.63 -27.79 -8.59
C ARG A 742 -3.67 -28.74 -7.41
N VAL A 743 -4.12 -28.31 -6.25
CA VAL A 743 -4.34 -29.18 -5.08
C VAL A 743 -5.80 -29.13 -4.67
N ARG A 744 -6.36 -30.29 -4.33
CA ARG A 744 -7.73 -30.39 -3.80
C ARG A 744 -7.71 -30.38 -2.29
N VAL A 745 -8.50 -29.49 -1.70
CA VAL A 745 -8.58 -29.30 -0.25
C VAL A 745 -10.03 -29.37 0.20
N ARG A 746 -10.27 -30.06 1.31
CA ARG A 746 -11.60 -30.14 1.92
C ARG A 746 -11.67 -29.17 3.09
N LYS A 747 -12.60 -28.24 3.02
CA LYS A 747 -12.98 -27.34 4.12
C LYS A 747 -14.17 -27.97 4.86
N PRO A 748 -13.98 -28.53 6.07
CA PRO A 748 -15.00 -29.35 6.72
C PRO A 748 -16.15 -28.52 7.31
N SER A 749 -15.90 -27.27 7.69
CA SER A 749 -16.86 -26.38 8.33
C SER A 749 -16.68 -24.94 7.85
N ALA A 750 -17.33 -23.98 8.50
CA ALA A 750 -17.11 -22.55 8.23
C ALA A 750 -15.70 -22.07 8.66
N ALA A 751 -15.00 -22.83 9.51
CA ALA A 751 -13.67 -22.47 10.01
C ALA A 751 -12.64 -22.33 8.87
N PRO A 752 -11.73 -21.35 8.92
CA PRO A 752 -10.73 -21.15 7.89
C PRO A 752 -9.75 -22.33 7.80
N VAL A 753 -9.34 -22.65 6.58
CA VAL A 753 -8.29 -23.63 6.29
C VAL A 753 -7.26 -22.96 5.41
N ALA A 754 -5.97 -23.23 5.59
CA ALA A 754 -4.95 -22.72 4.69
C ALA A 754 -4.22 -23.85 3.96
N VAL A 755 -3.99 -23.64 2.67
CA VAL A 755 -3.02 -24.41 1.90
C VAL A 755 -1.67 -23.74 2.05
N ARG A 756 -0.72 -24.42 2.65
CA ARG A 756 0.66 -23.96 2.79
C ARG A 756 1.50 -24.62 1.72
N ALA A 757 2.12 -23.81 0.88
CA ALA A 757 3.09 -24.21 -0.11
C ALA A 757 4.50 -23.92 0.43
N VAL A 758 5.31 -24.96 0.62
CA VAL A 758 6.76 -24.79 0.89
C VAL A 758 7.48 -24.79 -0.43
N ILE A 759 8.00 -23.63 -0.80
CA ILE A 759 8.71 -23.36 -2.04
C ILE A 759 10.20 -23.42 -1.77
N TYR A 760 10.94 -24.15 -2.59
CA TYR A 760 12.40 -24.19 -2.56
C TYR A 760 12.91 -23.31 -3.70
N ALA A 761 13.62 -22.25 -3.34
CA ALA A 761 14.15 -21.25 -4.26
C ALA A 761 15.63 -20.96 -3.96
N PRO A 762 16.46 -20.68 -4.98
CA PRO A 762 17.92 -20.65 -4.84
C PRO A 762 18.44 -19.51 -3.97
N GLU A 763 17.75 -18.37 -3.93
CA GLU A 763 18.15 -17.21 -3.12
C GLU A 763 17.59 -17.33 -1.70
N ARG A 764 18.13 -16.59 -0.73
CA ARG A 764 17.65 -16.54 0.67
C ARG A 764 16.84 -15.28 0.99
N THR A 765 17.22 -14.14 0.42
CA THR A 765 16.60 -12.83 0.64
C THR A 765 15.18 -12.75 0.06
N ALA A 766 14.37 -11.84 0.59
CA ALA A 766 13.09 -11.52 -0.04
C ALA A 766 13.37 -11.00 -1.45
N SER A 767 12.60 -11.45 -2.44
CA SER A 767 12.72 -10.95 -3.80
C SER A 767 11.33 -10.86 -4.43
N PRO A 768 11.04 -9.78 -5.21
CA PRO A 768 9.81 -9.70 -5.98
C PRO A 768 9.75 -10.75 -7.10
N VAL A 769 10.89 -11.34 -7.48
CA VAL A 769 11.01 -12.41 -8.48
C VAL A 769 11.88 -13.54 -7.91
N PRO A 770 11.38 -14.78 -7.79
CA PRO A 770 10.14 -15.29 -8.35
C PRO A 770 8.88 -14.89 -7.57
N ALA A 771 7.75 -14.79 -8.26
CA ALA A 771 6.43 -14.62 -7.68
C ALA A 771 5.49 -15.77 -8.08
N LEU A 772 4.52 -16.06 -7.22
CA LEU A 772 3.51 -17.10 -7.42
C LEU A 772 2.15 -16.48 -7.69
N ASP A 773 1.47 -16.96 -8.73
CA ASP A 773 0.06 -16.68 -8.95
C ASP A 773 -0.77 -17.78 -8.27
N ILE A 774 -1.60 -17.39 -7.32
CA ILE A 774 -2.44 -18.29 -6.53
C ILE A 774 -3.89 -17.99 -6.84
N ALA A 775 -4.67 -19.02 -7.17
CA ALA A 775 -6.10 -18.91 -7.41
C ALA A 775 -6.89 -19.99 -6.64
N VAL A 776 -7.97 -19.58 -5.98
CA VAL A 776 -8.92 -20.50 -5.32
C VAL A 776 -10.11 -20.72 -6.25
N ASP A 777 -10.45 -21.98 -6.52
CA ASP A 777 -11.54 -22.39 -7.42
C ASP A 777 -11.47 -21.69 -8.78
N GLY A 778 -10.27 -21.61 -9.37
CA GLY A 778 -10.04 -20.94 -10.65
C GLY A 778 -10.23 -19.41 -10.62
N GLY A 779 -10.40 -18.81 -9.45
CA GLY A 779 -10.73 -17.39 -9.26
C GLY A 779 -12.21 -17.12 -9.01
N GLY A 780 -13.06 -18.14 -8.97
CA GLY A 780 -14.49 -18.01 -8.68
C GLY A 780 -14.93 -18.83 -7.47
N PRO A 781 -14.33 -18.65 -6.27
CA PRO A 781 -14.74 -19.42 -5.10
C PRO A 781 -16.19 -19.11 -4.74
N ARG A 782 -16.94 -20.14 -4.36
CA ARG A 782 -18.31 -19.99 -3.84
C ARG A 782 -18.26 -19.41 -2.43
N ARG A 783 -18.96 -18.30 -2.20
CA ARG A 783 -18.89 -17.56 -0.94
C ARG A 783 -20.20 -17.59 -0.17
N VAL A 784 -20.08 -17.42 1.15
CA VAL A 784 -21.22 -17.27 2.07
C VAL A 784 -21.70 -15.82 2.02
N SER A 785 -22.96 -15.60 1.67
CA SER A 785 -23.62 -14.29 1.76
C SER A 785 -24.33 -14.13 3.10
N GLY A 786 -24.69 -12.89 3.46
CA GLY A 786 -25.46 -12.60 4.67
C GLY A 786 -24.72 -12.96 5.96
N ARG A 787 -23.41 -12.75 6.02
CA ARG A 787 -22.62 -12.94 7.23
C ARG A 787 -21.52 -11.88 7.33
N LEU A 788 -21.28 -11.39 8.55
CA LEU A 788 -20.10 -10.57 8.82
C LEU A 788 -18.82 -11.39 8.68
N LEU A 789 -17.91 -10.88 7.86
CA LEU A 789 -16.65 -11.52 7.52
C LEU A 789 -15.50 -10.82 8.24
N PRO A 790 -14.65 -11.54 8.99
CA PRO A 790 -13.43 -10.95 9.54
C PRO A 790 -12.48 -10.53 8.41
N ARG A 791 -12.39 -11.38 7.37
CA ARG A 791 -11.55 -11.20 6.21
C ARG A 791 -12.22 -11.79 4.97
N VAL A 792 -11.88 -11.23 3.81
CA VAL A 792 -12.27 -11.75 2.51
C VAL A 792 -11.06 -12.44 1.89
N THR A 793 -11.23 -13.69 1.49
CA THR A 793 -10.23 -14.48 0.78
C THR A 793 -10.12 -13.98 -0.65
N PRO A 794 -8.95 -13.49 -1.10
CA PRO A 794 -8.76 -13.12 -2.51
C PRO A 794 -9.03 -14.33 -3.41
N SER A 795 -9.83 -14.12 -4.46
CA SER A 795 -10.08 -15.11 -5.53
C SER A 795 -8.77 -15.51 -6.22
N ARG A 796 -7.96 -14.49 -6.51
CA ARG A 796 -6.63 -14.58 -7.12
C ARG A 796 -5.69 -13.63 -6.39
N ARG A 797 -4.40 -13.99 -6.37
CA ARG A 797 -3.35 -13.08 -5.91
C ARG A 797 -2.00 -13.47 -6.46
N ARG A 798 -1.14 -12.48 -6.66
CA ARG A 798 0.27 -12.67 -6.90
C ARG A 798 1.05 -12.47 -5.60
N VAL A 799 1.93 -13.40 -5.26
CA VAL A 799 2.69 -13.39 -4.01
C VAL A 799 4.18 -13.50 -4.32
N ALA A 800 4.95 -12.47 -3.97
CA ALA A 800 6.40 -12.54 -3.97
C ALA A 800 6.89 -13.55 -2.91
N LEU A 801 8.02 -14.22 -3.16
CA LEU A 801 8.53 -15.18 -2.19
C LEU A 801 9.09 -14.46 -0.94
N PRO A 802 8.61 -14.79 0.27
CA PRO A 802 9.13 -14.21 1.52
C PRO A 802 10.57 -14.68 1.76
N PRO A 803 11.37 -13.97 2.58
CA PRO A 803 12.72 -14.40 2.90
C PRO A 803 12.71 -15.80 3.52
N ALA A 804 13.73 -16.61 3.19
CA ALA A 804 13.84 -17.95 3.73
C ALA A 804 14.26 -17.89 5.21
N ARG A 805 13.57 -18.67 6.04
CA ARG A 805 13.96 -18.88 7.44
C ARG A 805 15.12 -19.84 7.57
N ALA A 806 15.18 -20.83 6.69
CA ALA A 806 16.27 -21.80 6.65
C ALA A 806 17.59 -21.10 6.31
N THR A 807 18.64 -21.43 7.05
CA THR A 807 20.01 -20.97 6.79
C THR A 807 20.74 -21.89 5.82
N GLN A 808 20.27 -23.13 5.68
CA GLN A 808 20.83 -24.13 4.76
C GLN A 808 19.84 -24.49 3.65
N PRO A 809 20.32 -24.68 2.40
CA PRO A 809 19.46 -25.11 1.31
C PRO A 809 19.09 -26.59 1.46
N ALA A 810 17.91 -26.96 0.97
CA ALA A 810 17.58 -28.35 0.74
C ALA A 810 18.30 -28.87 -0.51
N ALA A 811 18.51 -30.18 -0.58
CA ALA A 811 19.18 -30.84 -1.68
C ALA A 811 18.35 -32.01 -2.24
N VAL A 812 18.46 -32.33 -3.53
CA VAL A 812 17.86 -33.54 -4.09
C VAL A 812 18.45 -34.74 -3.37
N LEU A 813 17.62 -35.69 -2.95
CA LEU A 813 18.06 -36.86 -2.21
C LEU A 813 19.03 -37.69 -3.05
N GLU A 814 18.77 -37.84 -4.34
CA GLU A 814 19.52 -38.72 -5.23
C GLU A 814 20.90 -38.18 -5.62
N THR A 815 21.05 -36.85 -5.75
CA THR A 815 22.29 -36.20 -6.21
C THR A 815 22.98 -35.35 -5.15
N LEU A 816 22.28 -35.01 -4.06
CA LEU A 816 22.68 -34.02 -3.05
C LEU A 816 22.99 -32.63 -3.63
N GLU A 817 22.52 -32.36 -4.85
CA GLU A 817 22.57 -31.03 -5.45
C GLU A 817 21.53 -30.11 -4.79
N GLY A 818 21.96 -28.89 -4.44
CA GLY A 818 21.09 -27.90 -3.81
C GLY A 818 19.92 -27.49 -4.71
N ILE A 819 18.70 -27.59 -4.19
CA ILE A 819 17.47 -27.14 -4.86
C ILE A 819 16.94 -25.81 -4.32
N GLY A 820 17.55 -25.30 -3.24
CA GLY A 820 17.27 -23.99 -2.68
C GLY A 820 16.72 -24.00 -1.25
N PHE A 821 16.45 -22.81 -0.75
CA PHE A 821 16.01 -22.55 0.61
C PHE A 821 14.48 -22.65 0.73
N ALA A 822 14.01 -23.27 1.81
CA ALA A 822 12.59 -23.44 2.07
C ALA A 822 11.92 -22.13 2.47
N ARG A 823 10.82 -21.80 1.79
CA ARG A 823 10.00 -20.60 2.01
C ARG A 823 8.53 -20.99 2.08
N VAL A 824 7.79 -20.46 3.04
CA VAL A 824 6.37 -20.82 3.22
C VAL A 824 5.49 -19.72 2.65
N VAL A 825 4.68 -20.08 1.66
CA VAL A 825 3.60 -19.24 1.13
C VAL A 825 2.27 -19.86 1.55
N SER A 826 1.40 -19.07 2.15
CA SER A 826 0.03 -19.51 2.47
C SER A 826 -0.89 -19.26 1.28
N ALA A 827 -2.02 -19.95 1.22
CA ALA A 827 -3.18 -19.68 0.40
C ALA A 827 -4.41 -19.98 1.28
N PRO A 828 -4.93 -18.98 2.01
CA PRO A 828 -6.05 -19.19 2.93
C PRO A 828 -7.33 -19.44 2.14
N ILE A 829 -8.18 -20.28 2.71
CA ILE A 829 -9.58 -20.52 2.34
C ILE A 829 -10.38 -20.10 3.56
N GLY A 830 -10.67 -18.80 3.63
CA GLY A 830 -11.23 -18.14 4.80
C GLY A 830 -12.69 -18.48 5.07
N SER A 831 -13.23 -17.91 6.15
CA SER A 831 -14.63 -18.10 6.59
C SER A 831 -15.67 -17.60 5.60
N ASP A 832 -15.26 -16.77 4.65
CA ASP A 832 -16.09 -16.23 3.58
C ASP A 832 -16.36 -17.22 2.45
N ILE A 833 -15.58 -18.30 2.35
CA ILE A 833 -15.79 -19.39 1.38
C ILE A 833 -16.66 -20.49 2.02
N ILE A 834 -17.61 -21.05 1.27
CA ILE A 834 -18.49 -22.11 1.79
C ILE A 834 -17.71 -23.37 2.22
N ALA A 835 -18.27 -24.22 3.07
CA ALA A 835 -17.69 -25.53 3.35
C ALA A 835 -17.77 -26.44 2.11
N GLY A 836 -16.83 -27.37 1.96
CA GLY A 836 -16.82 -28.31 0.83
C GLY A 836 -15.43 -28.59 0.25
N ALA A 837 -15.40 -29.12 -0.97
CA ALA A 837 -14.16 -29.34 -1.71
C ALA A 837 -13.80 -28.09 -2.53
N HIS A 838 -12.56 -27.66 -2.42
CA HIS A 838 -11.99 -26.53 -3.14
C HIS A 838 -10.73 -26.96 -3.88
N THR A 839 -10.39 -26.21 -4.93
CA THR A 839 -9.14 -26.37 -5.66
C THR A 839 -8.28 -25.13 -5.50
N VAL A 840 -7.05 -25.28 -5.02
CA VAL A 840 -6.05 -24.20 -5.01
C VAL A 840 -5.08 -24.44 -6.15
N THR A 841 -4.97 -23.47 -7.04
CA THR A 841 -4.01 -23.46 -8.15
C THR A 841 -2.84 -22.57 -7.77
N VAL A 842 -1.62 -23.08 -7.93
CA VAL A 842 -0.37 -22.33 -7.73
C VAL A 842 0.42 -22.40 -9.03
N ALA A 843 0.67 -21.23 -9.63
CA ALA A 843 1.46 -21.08 -10.84
C ALA A 843 2.72 -20.27 -10.53
N ASN A 844 3.83 -20.64 -11.15
CA ASN A 844 5.08 -19.91 -11.04
C ASN A 844 5.20 -18.91 -12.20
N SER A 845 5.28 -17.63 -11.85
CA SER A 845 5.33 -16.54 -12.82
C SER A 845 6.75 -16.17 -13.27
N SER A 846 7.78 -16.80 -12.71
CA SER A 846 9.19 -16.42 -12.95
C SER A 846 9.88 -17.16 -14.10
N GLY A 847 9.26 -18.23 -14.62
CA GLY A 847 9.87 -19.08 -15.64
C GLY A 847 11.08 -19.91 -15.20
N ARG A 848 11.64 -19.69 -14.00
CA ARG A 848 12.68 -20.55 -13.39
C ARG A 848 12.02 -21.75 -12.72
N ARG A 849 12.55 -22.96 -12.89
CA ARG A 849 12.05 -24.16 -12.19
C ARG A 849 12.15 -23.96 -10.67
N LEU A 850 11.04 -24.14 -9.98
CA LEU A 850 10.96 -24.19 -8.52
C LEU A 850 10.52 -25.58 -8.08
N TRP A 851 10.77 -25.91 -6.82
CA TRP A 851 10.21 -27.12 -6.21
C TRP A 851 9.23 -26.73 -5.11
N VAL A 852 8.16 -27.50 -4.97
CA VAL A 852 7.12 -27.21 -3.97
C VAL A 852 6.58 -28.47 -3.30
N ARG A 853 6.23 -28.35 -2.03
CA ARG A 853 5.32 -29.30 -1.36
C ARG A 853 4.15 -28.57 -0.73
N PHE A 854 3.02 -29.26 -0.62
CA PHE A 854 1.79 -28.70 -0.08
C PHE A 854 1.37 -29.43 1.18
N TYR A 855 0.85 -28.67 2.14
CA TYR A 855 0.10 -29.20 3.26
C TYR A 855 -1.05 -28.28 3.60
N THR A 856 -2.00 -28.80 4.34
CA THR A 856 -3.12 -28.04 4.88
C THR A 856 -2.96 -27.90 6.38
N THR A 857 -3.33 -26.74 6.87
CA THR A 857 -3.46 -26.45 8.29
C THR A 857 -4.87 -25.97 8.54
N ALA A 858 -5.52 -26.46 9.59
CA ALA A 858 -6.55 -25.65 10.22
C ALA A 858 -5.88 -24.33 10.60
N GLU A 859 -6.44 -23.21 10.15
CA GLU A 859 -6.06 -21.97 10.79
C GLU A 859 -6.90 -21.93 12.06
N PRO A 860 -6.31 -21.76 13.26
CA PRO A 860 -7.13 -21.39 14.39
C PRO A 860 -7.98 -20.21 13.93
N ALA A 861 -9.28 -20.23 14.24
CA ALA A 861 -10.09 -19.04 14.09
C ALA A 861 -9.32 -17.97 14.84
N ASP A 862 -8.68 -17.06 14.10
CA ASP A 862 -7.77 -16.12 14.71
C ASP A 862 -8.65 -15.12 15.44
N ASP A 863 -9.00 -15.46 16.68
CA ASP A 863 -9.73 -14.58 17.60
C ASP A 863 -8.90 -13.34 17.91
N SER A 864 -7.61 -13.32 17.54
CA SER A 864 -6.77 -12.13 17.59
C SER A 864 -6.92 -11.23 16.36
N GLU A 865 -7.52 -11.70 15.26
CA GLU A 865 -8.04 -10.88 14.15
C GLU A 865 -9.54 -10.54 14.34
N ARG A 866 -9.93 -10.09 15.54
CA ARG A 866 -11.22 -9.41 15.79
C ARG A 866 -11.43 -8.33 14.74
N MET A 867 -12.27 -8.56 13.71
CA MET A 867 -12.76 -7.57 12.73
C MET A 867 -11.83 -6.36 12.50
N ILE A 868 -10.53 -6.60 12.33
CA ILE A 868 -9.46 -5.59 12.41
C ILE A 868 -9.81 -4.40 13.35
N GLN A 869 -9.91 -4.65 14.65
CA GLN A 869 -9.55 -3.66 15.66
C GLN A 869 -8.01 -3.59 15.70
N TRP A 870 -7.47 -2.40 15.53
CA TRP A 870 -6.03 -2.15 15.47
C TRP A 870 -5.40 -2.13 16.86
N LYS A 871 -5.29 -3.28 17.53
CA LYS A 871 -4.76 -3.35 18.91
C LYS A 871 -3.37 -2.71 19.04
N ARG A 872 -3.26 -1.71 19.92
CA ARG A 872 -2.00 -1.35 20.61
C ARG A 872 -1.75 -2.33 21.75
N SER A 873 -0.48 -2.65 22.00
CA SER A 873 -0.03 -3.28 23.24
C SER A 873 -0.31 -2.33 24.42
N ASP A 874 -0.97 -2.84 25.46
CA ASP A 874 -1.08 -2.18 26.78
C ASP A 874 0.33 -1.93 27.37
N PRO A 875 0.49 -0.91 28.25
CA PRO A 875 1.78 -0.34 28.66
C PRO A 875 2.79 -1.31 29.27
#